data_AF-A0A8C7ML87-F1
#
_entry.id   AF-A0A8C7ML87-F1
#
_cell.length_a   1.000
_cell.length_b   1.000
_cell.length_c   1.000
_cell.angle_alpha   90.00
_cell.angle_beta   90.00
_cell.angle_gamma   90.00
#
_symmetry.space_group_name_H-M   'P 1'
#
loop_
_entity.id
_entity.type
_entity.pdbx_description
1 polymer ?
#
loop_
_entity_poly.entity_id
_entity_poly.type
_entity_poly.pdbx_seq_one_letter_code
_entity_poly.pdbx_strand_id
1 'polypeptide(L)'
;MPSLKPLSVKRASSFKKKGIPDHVILTTGLHNRYWILDVQEIHGARGSVEKHLIITASKTSHPTEICILKDGWESTPVSTGDVVHLEGQCVSGTWLIDRESGFLVLLPDVLISGTSIASGIRCMRRAVLGEMFKCFDGGSKQMLNGTIVHDIFQKAAMSGDFSMERLQLLANQALLSPNYLGDMYTLKLTQEDMKQEIWEYLPALTEWARDYLHTSPQAGKKLPSDGALSWQDSACSIAVTDFVDIEENIWSPRFGLKGKIDVTAGVRIHRKGRPPLNRVMPLELKTGKESNSIEHRSQVILYTLMSLERRSDAEAGFLLYLKTGNLHPIVGNHMDRRELLKLRNTLAHHVGNSMEKEGKTRMAPLPGIITDRQACKWCPQIRNCALYDRAIESRAPDYYSSESQQLLVQQESEHLTEAHLLYFSHWLLLCALETHTMERKGGRHNIWLQSAQEREKSGGCMGNMQLIGPVKNQSDGVYIHRFERRRGGEQGVTGLIVGDRVVVSDHDLQLIGVAAGYITDVSSTAVSCSLDRDLSKCSSDVVFRLDQDEGVMGLSTHLVNLSKMMKRSPSSERLRELIVDFHPPQFIDNLSSVLPREAKDTVANILKGLNKPQKQAMKKVLLSKDYTLIVGMPGTGKTTTICTLVPALETVDQRGISNQTEAALVHGIVSLLLKAGCRASDIGVIAPYRQQLKVISCLLAGPAFSTVEVNTVDKYQGRDKSVIIVSFVRSHPEGNLGELLKDWRRLNVAITRAKHKLLMVGSAPTLRRYAPLEKLLNHLTQESMISFTLPSMALTMAERNTVFIPFATKAHADVGFVL
;
A
#
# COMPACT_ATOMS: atom_id res chain seq x y z
N MET A 1 -46.06 24.73 -35.94
CA MET A 1 -46.93 23.67 -35.39
C MET A 1 -47.31 22.71 -36.51
N PRO A 2 -46.98 21.43 -36.34
CA PRO A 2 -47.98 20.36 -36.47
C PRO A 2 -48.05 19.57 -35.15
N SER A 3 -49.27 19.25 -34.74
CA SER A 3 -49.62 18.55 -33.51
C SER A 3 -49.06 17.13 -33.48
N LEU A 4 -48.09 16.86 -32.61
CA LEU A 4 -47.72 15.50 -32.20
C LEU A 4 -48.88 14.90 -31.40
N LYS A 5 -49.57 13.91 -31.99
CA LYS A 5 -50.54 13.08 -31.28
C LYS A 5 -49.83 12.28 -30.18
N PRO A 6 -50.47 12.04 -29.02
CA PRO A 6 -49.91 11.18 -28.00
C PRO A 6 -49.85 9.74 -28.55
N LEU A 7 -48.64 9.18 -28.62
CA LEU A 7 -48.44 7.77 -28.94
C LEU A 7 -49.11 6.91 -27.86
N SER A 8 -50.15 6.18 -28.26
CA SER A 8 -50.82 5.21 -27.41
C SER A 8 -49.83 4.12 -27.00
N VAL A 9 -49.55 4.03 -25.70
CA VAL A 9 -48.79 2.93 -25.09
C VAL A 9 -49.52 1.62 -25.41
N LYS A 10 -49.03 0.86 -26.40
CA LYS A 10 -49.45 -0.53 -26.58
C LYS A 10 -48.97 -1.31 -25.36
N ARG A 11 -49.92 -1.92 -24.65
CA ARG A 11 -49.68 -2.82 -23.50
C ARG A 11 -48.58 -3.81 -23.87
N ALA A 12 -47.45 -3.68 -23.18
CA ALA A 12 -46.33 -4.61 -23.25
C ALA A 12 -46.82 -6.04 -23.01
N SER A 13 -46.43 -6.94 -23.91
CA SER A 13 -46.55 -8.38 -23.74
C SER A 13 -45.92 -8.81 -22.42
N SER A 14 -46.53 -9.81 -21.78
CA SER A 14 -46.22 -10.34 -20.46
C SER A 14 -44.77 -10.80 -20.27
N PHE A 15 -43.88 -9.86 -19.96
CA PHE A 15 -42.63 -10.16 -19.28
C PHE A 15 -42.94 -10.38 -17.80
N LYS A 16 -42.53 -11.53 -17.25
CA LYS A 16 -42.51 -11.75 -15.79
C LYS A 16 -41.64 -10.65 -15.17
N LYS A 17 -42.26 -9.57 -14.69
CA LYS A 17 -41.56 -8.48 -13.99
C LYS A 17 -40.86 -9.05 -12.77
N LYS A 18 -39.56 -9.31 -12.86
CA LYS A 18 -38.72 -9.38 -11.66
C LYS A 18 -38.82 -7.99 -11.02
N GLY A 19 -39.33 -7.91 -9.80
CA GLY A 19 -39.38 -6.66 -9.06
C GLY A 19 -37.98 -6.06 -8.88
N ILE A 20 -37.91 -4.74 -8.69
CA ILE A 20 -36.65 -4.05 -8.40
C ILE A 20 -36.10 -4.64 -7.09
N PRO A 21 -34.85 -5.15 -7.05
CA PRO A 21 -34.31 -5.80 -5.87
C PRO A 21 -34.31 -4.89 -4.63
N ASP A 22 -34.58 -5.45 -3.44
CA ASP A 22 -34.72 -4.66 -2.20
C ASP A 22 -33.48 -3.83 -1.86
N HIS A 23 -32.29 -4.38 -2.09
CA HIS A 23 -31.00 -3.72 -1.83
C HIS A 23 -30.72 -2.49 -2.71
N VAL A 24 -31.46 -2.29 -3.82
CA VAL A 24 -31.25 -1.14 -4.70
C VAL A 24 -31.89 0.10 -4.08
N ILE A 25 -31.16 1.21 -3.93
CA ILE A 25 -31.73 2.46 -3.42
C ILE A 25 -31.94 3.41 -4.60
N LEU A 26 -33.18 3.88 -4.78
CA LEU A 26 -33.56 4.79 -5.85
C LEU A 26 -33.94 6.14 -5.27
N THR A 27 -33.52 7.22 -5.92
CA THR A 27 -33.73 8.59 -5.44
C THR A 27 -33.71 9.58 -6.59
N THR A 28 -34.26 10.78 -6.38
CA THR A 28 -34.24 11.91 -7.31
C THR A 28 -33.29 13.00 -6.80
N GLY A 29 -33.14 14.10 -7.55
CA GLY A 29 -32.29 15.23 -7.18
C GLY A 29 -30.82 15.08 -7.60
N LEU A 30 -29.92 15.70 -6.84
CA LEU A 30 -28.49 15.81 -7.19
C LEU A 30 -27.80 14.44 -7.28
N HIS A 31 -28.17 13.49 -6.42
CA HIS A 31 -27.61 12.14 -6.41
C HIS A 31 -28.60 11.11 -6.98
N ASN A 32 -29.38 11.51 -8.00
CA ASN A 32 -30.42 10.66 -8.56
C ASN A 32 -29.92 9.24 -8.92
N ARG A 33 -30.78 8.25 -8.73
CA ARG A 33 -30.57 6.83 -9.02
C ARG A 33 -31.82 6.32 -9.72
N TYR A 34 -31.69 6.07 -11.01
CA TYR A 34 -32.75 5.56 -11.86
C TYR A 34 -32.49 4.09 -12.18
N TRP A 35 -33.53 3.28 -12.08
CA TRP A 35 -33.53 1.89 -12.52
C TRP A 35 -34.02 1.80 -13.96
N ILE A 36 -33.29 1.07 -14.82
CA ILE A 36 -33.70 0.82 -16.22
C ILE A 36 -34.73 -0.31 -16.25
N LEU A 37 -35.95 0.03 -16.68
CA LEU A 37 -37.07 -0.90 -16.86
C LEU A 37 -37.08 -1.54 -18.25
N ASP A 38 -36.69 -0.79 -19.27
CA ASP A 38 -36.68 -1.24 -20.66
C ASP A 38 -35.66 -0.44 -21.49
N VAL A 39 -35.15 -1.06 -22.55
CA VAL A 39 -34.18 -0.47 -23.48
C VAL A 39 -34.65 -0.74 -24.91
N GLN A 40 -34.85 0.33 -25.69
CA GLN A 40 -35.33 0.26 -27.06
C GLN A 40 -34.36 0.97 -28.01
N GLU A 41 -33.90 0.29 -29.06
CA GLU A 41 -33.11 0.90 -30.13
C GLU A 41 -34.02 1.32 -31.29
N ILE A 42 -34.05 2.62 -31.56
CA ILE A 42 -34.90 3.23 -32.59
C ILE A 42 -34.02 3.65 -33.76
N HIS A 43 -34.36 3.14 -34.94
CA HIS A 43 -33.67 3.46 -36.19
C HIS A 43 -34.46 4.54 -36.94
N GLY A 44 -33.86 5.72 -37.08
CA GLY A 44 -34.45 6.85 -37.81
C GLY A 44 -34.33 6.72 -39.33
N ALA A 45 -35.13 7.50 -40.06
CA ALA A 45 -35.26 7.46 -41.52
C ALA A 45 -33.97 7.81 -42.32
N ARG A 46 -32.88 8.21 -41.65
CA ARG A 46 -31.57 8.54 -42.27
C ARG A 46 -30.40 7.74 -41.71
N GLY A 47 -30.66 6.59 -41.08
CA GLY A 47 -29.62 5.76 -40.46
C GLY A 47 -29.12 6.28 -39.10
N SER A 48 -29.77 7.30 -38.53
CA SER A 48 -29.52 7.74 -37.16
C SER A 48 -30.07 6.70 -36.18
N VAL A 49 -29.20 6.17 -35.32
CA VAL A 49 -29.60 5.24 -34.25
C VAL A 49 -29.77 6.03 -32.97
N GLU A 50 -30.91 5.84 -32.31
CA GLU A 50 -31.18 6.38 -30.99
C GLU A 50 -31.46 5.23 -30.02
N LYS A 51 -31.05 5.40 -28.75
CA LYS A 51 -31.37 4.43 -27.70
C LYS A 51 -32.27 5.10 -26.67
N HIS A 52 -33.47 4.55 -26.50
CA HIS A 52 -34.51 5.05 -25.60
C HIS A 52 -34.59 4.15 -24.38
N LEU A 53 -34.42 4.73 -23.20
CA LEU A 53 -34.46 4.05 -21.91
C LEU A 53 -35.73 4.43 -21.18
N ILE A 54 -36.50 3.44 -20.74
CA ILE A 54 -37.61 3.66 -19.81
C ILE A 54 -37.07 3.47 -18.40
N ILE A 55 -37.13 4.52 -17.59
CA ILE A 55 -36.48 4.57 -16.28
C ILE A 55 -37.44 4.95 -15.16
N THR A 56 -37.09 4.60 -13.92
CA THR A 56 -37.85 4.95 -12.70
C THR A 56 -36.92 5.24 -11.54
N ALA A 57 -37.21 6.28 -10.76
CA ALA A 57 -36.57 6.54 -9.46
C ALA A 57 -37.39 6.00 -8.28
N SER A 58 -38.42 5.18 -8.56
CA SER A 58 -39.36 4.65 -7.57
C SER A 58 -39.41 3.12 -7.58
N LYS A 59 -39.46 2.53 -6.39
CA LYS A 59 -39.60 1.08 -6.15
C LYS A 59 -40.91 0.51 -6.69
N THR A 60 -41.97 1.32 -6.78
CA THR A 60 -43.27 0.91 -7.35
C THR A 60 -43.25 0.82 -8.89
N SER A 61 -42.07 1.05 -9.49
CA SER A 61 -41.85 1.14 -10.94
C SER A 61 -42.55 2.30 -11.63
N HIS A 62 -43.19 3.20 -10.87
CA HIS A 62 -43.87 4.40 -11.36
C HIS A 62 -43.61 5.58 -10.41
N PRO A 63 -43.58 6.84 -10.92
CA PRO A 63 -43.71 7.22 -12.32
C PRO A 63 -42.52 6.78 -13.18
N THR A 64 -42.78 6.60 -14.48
CA THR A 64 -41.73 6.29 -15.46
C THR A 64 -41.32 7.56 -16.20
N GLU A 65 -40.02 7.71 -16.42
CA GLU A 65 -39.43 8.75 -17.25
C GLU A 65 -38.76 8.11 -18.47
N ILE A 66 -38.47 8.92 -19.49
CA ILE A 66 -37.80 8.48 -20.72
C ILE A 66 -36.45 9.16 -20.80
N CYS A 67 -35.38 8.41 -21.05
CA CYS A 67 -34.06 8.96 -21.36
C CYS A 67 -33.68 8.58 -22.79
N ILE A 68 -33.36 9.57 -23.62
CA ILE A 68 -33.01 9.41 -25.03
C ILE A 68 -31.53 9.67 -25.21
N LEU A 69 -30.80 8.68 -25.70
CA LEU A 69 -29.37 8.73 -25.98
C LEU A 69 -29.12 8.87 -27.49
N LYS A 70 -28.32 9.86 -27.89
CA LYS A 70 -27.95 10.13 -29.30
C LYS A 70 -26.47 10.50 -29.46
N ASP A 71 -26.06 10.67 -30.72
CA ASP A 71 -24.75 11.21 -31.13
C ASP A 71 -23.52 10.45 -30.64
N GLY A 72 -23.65 9.16 -30.39
CA GLY A 72 -22.64 8.27 -29.86
C GLY A 72 -22.94 7.78 -28.44
N TRP A 73 -23.89 8.39 -27.71
CA TRP A 73 -24.32 7.88 -26.40
C TRP A 73 -25.14 6.59 -26.51
N GLU A 74 -25.78 6.35 -27.65
CA GLU A 74 -26.48 5.10 -27.96
C GLU A 74 -25.56 3.88 -27.89
N SER A 75 -24.24 4.05 -28.05
CA SER A 75 -23.24 2.98 -27.89
C SER A 75 -22.98 2.56 -26.43
N THR A 76 -23.51 3.30 -25.45
CA THR A 76 -23.31 2.96 -24.03
C THR A 76 -23.92 1.59 -23.73
N PRO A 77 -23.20 0.67 -23.05
CA PRO A 77 -23.63 -0.71 -22.82
C PRO A 77 -24.61 -0.82 -21.63
N VAL A 78 -25.71 -0.07 -21.70
CA VAL A 78 -26.80 -0.11 -20.72
C VAL A 78 -27.71 -1.31 -20.98
N SER A 79 -28.17 -1.97 -19.92
CA SER A 79 -29.07 -3.12 -19.95
C SER A 79 -30.26 -2.93 -19.01
N THR A 80 -31.33 -3.67 -19.27
CA THR A 80 -32.48 -3.72 -18.35
C THR A 80 -32.02 -4.25 -17.00
N GLY A 81 -32.35 -3.53 -15.93
CA GLY A 81 -31.93 -3.85 -14.56
C GLY A 81 -30.65 -3.15 -14.09
N ASP A 82 -30.03 -2.31 -14.93
CA ASP A 82 -28.94 -1.45 -14.48
C ASP A 82 -29.48 -0.24 -13.70
N VAL A 83 -28.63 0.30 -12.82
CA VAL A 83 -28.82 1.59 -12.17
C VAL A 83 -28.02 2.64 -12.92
N VAL A 84 -28.63 3.78 -13.23
CA VAL A 84 -27.99 4.92 -13.88
C VAL A 84 -28.19 6.20 -13.08
N HIS A 85 -27.25 7.12 -13.25
CA HIS A 85 -27.35 8.50 -12.81
C HIS A 85 -27.33 9.42 -14.04
N LEU A 86 -28.14 10.46 -14.02
CA LEU A 86 -28.31 11.41 -15.12
C LEU A 86 -27.94 12.82 -14.64
N GLU A 87 -27.06 13.47 -15.40
CA GLU A 87 -26.74 14.89 -15.27
C GLU A 87 -27.34 15.64 -16.46
N GLY A 88 -28.03 16.75 -16.20
CA GLY A 88 -28.73 17.53 -17.22
C GLY A 88 -30.10 18.01 -16.77
N GLN A 89 -30.90 18.49 -17.72
CA GLN A 89 -32.28 18.93 -17.44
C GLN A 89 -33.29 17.88 -17.92
N CYS A 90 -34.24 17.53 -17.05
CA CYS A 90 -35.41 16.75 -17.42
C CYS A 90 -36.54 17.71 -17.83
N VAL A 91 -37.01 17.61 -19.08
CA VAL A 91 -38.12 18.42 -19.57
C VAL A 91 -39.33 17.51 -19.79
N SER A 92 -40.39 17.73 -19.00
CA SER A 92 -41.64 16.95 -19.07
C SER A 92 -41.45 15.42 -18.95
N GLY A 93 -40.56 14.98 -18.05
CA GLY A 93 -40.28 13.55 -17.84
C GLY A 93 -39.39 12.92 -18.93
N THR A 94 -38.79 13.73 -19.79
CA THR A 94 -37.84 13.29 -20.81
C THR A 94 -36.46 13.89 -20.57
N TRP A 95 -35.45 13.02 -20.48
CA TRP A 95 -34.04 13.36 -20.46
C TRP A 95 -33.47 13.21 -21.87
N LEU A 96 -32.87 14.27 -22.41
CA LEU A 96 -32.13 14.21 -23.67
C LEU A 96 -30.64 14.26 -23.36
N ILE A 97 -29.90 13.25 -23.82
CA ILE A 97 -28.44 13.16 -23.67
C ILE A 97 -27.83 12.98 -25.05
N ASP A 98 -27.11 13.99 -25.50
CA ASP A 98 -26.61 14.10 -26.87
C ASP A 98 -25.16 14.63 -26.90
N ARG A 99 -24.75 15.17 -28.06
CA ARG A 99 -23.41 15.74 -28.25
C ARG A 99 -23.14 16.95 -27.35
N GLU A 100 -24.14 17.79 -27.11
CA GLU A 100 -23.99 19.12 -26.53
C GLU A 100 -24.50 19.21 -25.09
N SER A 101 -25.38 18.29 -24.68
CA SER A 101 -26.03 18.35 -23.38
C SER A 101 -26.10 17.00 -22.66
N GLY A 102 -25.89 17.07 -21.35
CA GLY A 102 -26.13 16.01 -20.39
C GLY A 102 -25.07 14.90 -20.37
N PHE A 103 -25.09 14.12 -19.30
CA PHE A 103 -24.26 12.95 -19.14
C PHE A 103 -25.08 11.79 -18.56
N LEU A 104 -24.85 10.59 -19.10
CA LEU A 104 -25.33 9.35 -18.49
C LEU A 104 -24.15 8.68 -17.79
N VAL A 105 -24.34 8.29 -16.53
CA VAL A 105 -23.36 7.54 -15.74
C VAL A 105 -23.96 6.18 -15.39
N LEU A 106 -23.40 5.12 -15.99
CA LEU A 106 -23.86 3.73 -15.85
C LEU A 106 -23.24 3.09 -14.61
N LEU A 107 -24.03 2.48 -13.72
CA LEU A 107 -23.52 1.94 -12.44
C LEU A 107 -22.75 3.01 -11.65
N PRO A 108 -23.41 4.12 -11.26
CA PRO A 108 -22.76 5.29 -10.67
C PRO A 108 -22.06 4.98 -9.34
N ASP A 109 -22.48 3.94 -8.64
CA ASP A 109 -21.90 3.54 -7.36
C ASP A 109 -20.61 2.71 -7.50
N VAL A 110 -20.28 2.26 -8.72
CA VAL A 110 -18.98 1.65 -9.03
C VAL A 110 -17.95 2.76 -9.25
N LEU A 111 -17.27 3.18 -8.18
CA LEU A 111 -16.30 4.27 -8.26
C LEU A 111 -15.01 3.83 -8.96
N ILE A 112 -14.77 4.35 -10.16
CA ILE A 112 -13.58 4.06 -10.97
C ILE A 112 -12.54 5.16 -10.80
N SER A 113 -11.26 4.78 -10.71
CA SER A 113 -10.20 5.78 -10.57
C SER A 113 -9.95 6.56 -11.87
N GLY A 114 -9.63 7.85 -11.75
CA GLY A 114 -9.29 8.67 -12.92
C GLY A 114 -8.09 8.13 -13.71
N THR A 115 -7.12 7.56 -13.01
CA THR A 115 -5.95 6.89 -13.59
C THR A 115 -6.32 5.65 -14.39
N SER A 116 -7.26 4.82 -13.91
CA SER A 116 -7.76 3.65 -14.66
C SER A 116 -8.49 4.06 -15.94
N ILE A 117 -9.34 5.09 -15.89
CA ILE A 117 -10.05 5.62 -17.09
C ILE A 117 -9.04 6.11 -18.11
N ALA A 118 -8.07 6.94 -17.70
CA ALA A 118 -7.01 7.40 -18.58
C ALA A 118 -6.19 6.24 -19.18
N SER A 119 -5.93 5.19 -18.40
CA SER A 119 -5.26 3.98 -18.90
C SER A 119 -6.11 3.21 -19.92
N GLY A 120 -7.43 3.33 -19.86
CA GLY A 120 -8.40 2.68 -20.75
C GLY A 120 -8.44 3.27 -22.15
N ILE A 121 -7.96 4.51 -22.34
CA ILE A 121 -7.96 5.22 -23.63
C ILE A 121 -7.23 4.40 -24.70
N ARG A 122 -6.07 3.84 -24.34
CA ARG A 122 -5.27 3.02 -25.26
C ARG A 122 -5.67 1.55 -25.26
N CYS A 123 -6.14 1.03 -24.12
CA CYS A 123 -6.53 -0.37 -24.00
C CYS A 123 -7.54 -0.56 -22.87
N MET A 124 -8.83 -0.73 -23.22
CA MET A 124 -9.89 -0.97 -22.24
C MET A 124 -9.66 -2.26 -21.45
N ARG A 125 -9.19 -3.34 -22.11
CA ARG A 125 -8.86 -4.61 -21.45
C ARG A 125 -7.83 -4.45 -20.35
N ARG A 126 -6.79 -3.64 -20.58
CA ARG A 126 -5.76 -3.31 -19.59
C ARG A 126 -6.36 -2.60 -18.37
N ALA A 127 -7.27 -1.65 -18.59
CA ALA A 127 -7.92 -0.92 -17.51
C ALA A 127 -8.81 -1.83 -16.64
N VAL A 128 -9.61 -2.70 -17.27
CA VAL A 128 -10.46 -3.67 -16.54
C VAL A 128 -9.59 -4.61 -15.71
N LEU A 129 -8.55 -5.20 -16.31
CA LEU A 129 -7.61 -6.07 -15.60
C LEU A 129 -6.89 -5.34 -14.46
N GLY A 130 -6.54 -4.06 -14.65
CA GLY A 130 -5.95 -3.23 -13.61
C GLY A 130 -6.86 -3.00 -12.41
N GLU A 131 -8.18 -2.82 -12.63
CA GLU A 131 -9.17 -2.71 -11.55
C GLU A 131 -9.48 -4.05 -10.89
N MET A 132 -9.39 -5.18 -11.61
CA MET A 132 -9.56 -6.52 -11.02
C MET A 132 -8.33 -6.94 -10.19
N PHE A 133 -7.12 -6.78 -10.75
CA PHE A 133 -5.85 -7.20 -10.17
C PHE A 133 -5.07 -5.96 -9.68
N LYS A 134 -5.58 -5.31 -8.63
CA LYS A 134 -5.15 -3.99 -8.10
C LYS A 134 -3.69 -3.87 -7.58
N CYS A 135 -2.80 -4.80 -7.91
CA CYS A 135 -1.36 -4.67 -7.73
C CYS A 135 -0.63 -5.60 -8.71
N PHE A 136 0.31 -5.08 -9.50
CA PHE A 136 1.46 -5.87 -9.98
C PHE A 136 2.57 -4.99 -10.58
N ASP A 137 3.53 -4.62 -9.74
CA ASP A 137 4.96 -4.93 -9.87
C ASP A 137 5.66 -4.31 -8.65
N GLY A 138 6.82 -4.83 -8.24
CA GLY A 138 7.55 -4.44 -7.02
C GLY A 138 8.15 -3.03 -7.06
N GLY A 139 7.39 -2.06 -7.55
CA GLY A 139 7.85 -0.75 -7.99
C GLY A 139 8.76 -0.86 -9.22
N SER A 140 9.01 0.27 -9.85
CA SER A 140 10.20 0.47 -10.68
C SER A 140 11.04 1.57 -10.03
N LYS A 141 12.32 1.65 -10.40
CA LYS A 141 13.18 2.77 -9.99
C LYS A 141 12.49 4.12 -10.30
N GLN A 142 11.83 4.23 -11.45
CA GLN A 142 11.14 5.44 -11.89
C GLN A 142 9.91 5.76 -11.04
N MET A 143 9.13 4.75 -10.63
CA MET A 143 7.99 4.95 -9.72
C MET A 143 8.44 5.38 -8.33
N LEU A 144 9.50 4.76 -7.80
CA LEU A 144 10.06 5.16 -6.51
C LEU A 144 10.60 6.58 -6.56
N ASN A 145 11.38 6.92 -7.61
CA ASN A 145 11.86 8.28 -7.83
C ASN A 145 10.69 9.27 -7.88
N GLY A 146 9.64 8.94 -8.65
CA GLY A 146 8.44 9.78 -8.74
C GLY A 146 7.76 10.01 -7.39
N THR A 147 7.60 8.94 -6.61
CA THR A 147 6.98 9.01 -5.27
C THR A 147 7.77 9.93 -4.34
N ILE A 148 9.11 9.80 -4.32
CA ILE A 148 9.96 10.63 -3.46
C ILE A 148 9.92 12.11 -3.90
N VAL A 149 9.98 12.39 -5.21
CA VAL A 149 9.95 13.77 -5.70
C VAL A 149 8.58 14.42 -5.47
N HIS A 150 7.47 13.66 -5.56
CA HIS A 150 6.14 14.14 -5.16
C HIS A 150 6.11 14.53 -3.68
N ASP A 151 6.61 13.67 -2.77
CA ASP A 151 6.66 13.95 -1.34
C ASP A 151 7.52 15.19 -1.02
N ILE A 152 8.67 15.36 -1.69
CA ILE A 152 9.52 16.55 -1.56
C ILE A 152 8.74 17.81 -1.99
N PHE A 153 8.07 17.77 -3.15
CA PHE A 153 7.28 18.89 -3.64
C PHE A 153 6.16 19.25 -2.67
N GLN A 154 5.42 18.26 -2.18
CA GLN A 154 4.30 18.43 -1.25
C GLN A 154 4.77 19.02 0.08
N LYS A 155 5.87 18.53 0.65
CA LYS A 155 6.47 19.08 1.88
C LYS A 155 6.97 20.51 1.70
N ALA A 156 7.58 20.82 0.54
CA ALA A 156 7.99 22.18 0.20
C ALA A 156 6.78 23.11 0.10
N ALA A 157 5.71 22.67 -0.59
CA ALA A 157 4.44 23.38 -0.72
C ALA A 157 3.80 23.67 0.64
N MET A 158 3.75 22.69 1.55
CA MET A 158 3.22 22.89 2.90
C MET A 158 4.01 23.91 3.73
N SER A 159 5.33 24.02 3.51
CA SER A 159 6.16 25.05 4.16
C SER A 159 6.18 26.40 3.42
N GLY A 160 5.66 26.46 2.19
CA GLY A 160 5.78 27.63 1.31
C GLY A 160 7.22 27.97 0.91
N ASP A 161 8.17 27.05 1.11
CA ASP A 161 9.61 27.26 0.94
C ASP A 161 10.19 26.24 -0.06
N PHE A 162 10.52 26.75 -1.24
CA PHE A 162 11.17 26.01 -2.34
C PHE A 162 12.62 26.46 -2.53
N SER A 163 13.26 27.03 -1.50
CA SER A 163 14.69 27.33 -1.55
C SER A 163 15.51 26.06 -1.75
N MET A 164 16.65 26.18 -2.44
CA MET A 164 17.51 25.04 -2.70
C MET A 164 17.97 24.33 -1.41
N GLU A 165 18.24 25.10 -0.35
CA GLU A 165 18.59 24.56 0.97
C GLU A 165 17.46 23.72 1.56
N ARG A 166 16.22 24.21 1.49
CA ARG A 166 15.04 23.49 1.99
C ARG A 166 14.79 22.21 1.20
N LEU A 167 14.86 22.28 -0.13
CA LEU A 167 14.66 21.12 -1.00
C LEU A 167 15.74 20.05 -0.79
N GLN A 168 17.00 20.44 -0.62
CA GLN A 168 18.08 19.50 -0.29
C GLN A 168 17.89 18.86 1.09
N LEU A 169 17.42 19.62 2.08
CA LEU A 169 17.10 19.09 3.40
C LEU A 169 15.99 18.03 3.32
N LEU A 170 14.89 18.34 2.61
CA LEU A 170 13.77 17.42 2.41
C LEU A 170 14.20 16.16 1.65
N ALA A 171 15.02 16.31 0.61
CA ALA A 171 15.55 15.18 -0.16
C ALA A 171 16.41 14.25 0.71
N ASN A 172 17.30 14.81 1.54
CA ASN A 172 18.11 14.03 2.48
C ASN A 172 17.24 13.31 3.52
N GLN A 173 16.20 13.97 4.04
CA GLN A 173 15.26 13.35 4.97
C GLN A 173 14.47 12.22 4.33
N ALA A 174 14.01 12.40 3.08
CA ALA A 174 13.31 11.37 2.32
C ALA A 174 14.21 10.13 2.12
N LEU A 175 15.47 10.31 1.71
CA LEU A 175 16.41 9.20 1.53
C LEU A 175 16.67 8.38 2.80
N LEU A 176 16.43 8.94 3.98
CA LEU A 176 16.57 8.28 5.28
C LEU A 176 15.23 7.74 5.83
N SER A 177 14.12 7.99 5.15
CA SER A 177 12.79 7.55 5.57
C SER A 177 12.67 6.02 5.52
N PRO A 178 12.26 5.35 6.61
CA PRO A 178 12.07 3.91 6.64
C PRO A 178 11.16 3.38 5.52
N ASN A 179 10.17 4.17 5.10
CA ASN A 179 9.24 3.81 4.04
C ASN A 179 9.98 3.63 2.70
N TYR A 180 10.78 4.61 2.29
CA TYR A 180 11.50 4.55 1.02
C TYR A 180 12.71 3.61 1.07
N LEU A 181 13.33 3.42 2.24
CA LEU A 181 14.41 2.45 2.41
C LEU A 181 13.96 1.01 2.14
N GLY A 182 12.73 0.66 2.54
CA GLY A 182 12.14 -0.64 2.22
C GLY A 182 11.97 -0.88 0.72
N ASP A 183 11.54 0.15 -0.01
CA ASP A 183 11.38 0.10 -1.46
C ASP A 183 12.74 0.04 -2.18
N MET A 184 13.72 0.84 -1.75
CA MET A 184 15.09 0.79 -2.27
C MET A 184 15.70 -0.61 -2.09
N TYR A 185 15.51 -1.21 -0.91
CA TYR A 185 15.97 -2.57 -0.63
C TYR A 185 15.31 -3.60 -1.56
N THR A 186 13.99 -3.50 -1.74
CA THR A 186 13.21 -4.39 -2.61
C THR A 186 13.68 -4.30 -4.07
N LEU A 187 13.99 -3.08 -4.52
CA LEU A 187 14.49 -2.80 -5.87
C LEU A 187 16.00 -3.00 -6.05
N LYS A 188 16.72 -3.33 -4.97
CA LYS A 188 18.19 -3.46 -4.95
C LYS A 188 18.91 -2.17 -5.40
N LEU A 189 18.40 -1.03 -4.98
CA LEU A 189 18.97 0.29 -5.26
C LEU A 189 19.74 0.79 -4.05
N THR A 190 20.84 1.52 -4.28
CA THR A 190 21.55 2.22 -3.20
C THR A 190 20.93 3.59 -2.95
N GLN A 191 21.15 4.16 -1.76
CA GLN A 191 20.75 5.53 -1.46
C GLN A 191 21.43 6.53 -2.40
N GLU A 192 22.68 6.25 -2.80
CA GLU A 192 23.44 7.14 -3.70
C GLU A 192 22.85 7.13 -5.12
N ASP A 193 22.41 5.97 -5.62
CA ASP A 193 21.71 5.88 -6.92
C ASP A 193 20.45 6.73 -6.93
N MET A 194 19.69 6.70 -5.82
CA MET A 194 18.47 7.50 -5.68
C MET A 194 18.76 8.97 -5.49
N LYS A 195 19.83 9.30 -4.75
CA LYS A 195 20.28 10.67 -4.54
C LYS A 195 20.60 11.37 -5.86
N GLN A 196 21.37 10.73 -6.74
CA GLN A 196 21.71 11.29 -8.05
C GLN A 196 20.46 11.64 -8.86
N GLU A 197 19.50 10.73 -8.89
CA GLU A 197 18.23 10.90 -9.62
C GLU A 197 17.37 12.03 -9.06
N ILE A 198 17.21 12.12 -7.73
CA ILE A 198 16.39 13.14 -7.07
C ILE A 198 17.00 14.54 -7.26
N TRP A 199 18.33 14.64 -7.22
CA TRP A 199 19.04 15.92 -7.34
C TRP A 199 18.82 16.59 -8.70
N GLU A 200 18.54 15.83 -9.76
CA GLU A 200 18.20 16.39 -11.09
C GLU A 200 16.92 17.25 -11.07
N TYR A 201 16.00 17.02 -10.14
CA TYR A 201 14.71 17.70 -10.10
C TYR A 201 14.76 19.02 -9.31
N LEU A 202 15.61 19.12 -8.29
CA LEU A 202 15.59 20.24 -7.33
C LEU A 202 15.75 21.63 -7.99
N PRO A 203 16.64 21.82 -9.00
CA PRO A 203 16.74 23.10 -9.69
C PRO A 203 15.43 23.50 -10.40
N ALA A 204 14.77 22.56 -11.07
CA ALA A 204 13.51 22.80 -11.77
C ALA A 204 12.38 23.16 -10.81
N LEU A 205 12.34 22.56 -9.61
CA LEU A 205 11.37 22.92 -8.57
C LEU A 205 11.58 24.35 -8.06
N THR A 206 12.85 24.75 -7.87
CA THR A 206 13.21 26.10 -7.43
C THR A 206 12.83 27.14 -8.50
N GLU A 207 13.09 26.83 -9.77
CA GLU A 207 12.73 27.70 -10.91
C GLU A 207 11.20 27.82 -11.05
N TRP A 208 10.48 26.71 -10.95
CA TRP A 208 9.01 26.72 -10.97
C TRP A 208 8.43 27.61 -9.86
N ALA A 209 8.93 27.47 -8.62
CA ALA A 209 8.45 28.31 -7.53
C ALA A 209 8.76 29.79 -7.78
N ARG A 210 9.92 30.13 -8.34
CA ARG A 210 10.24 31.50 -8.73
C ARG A 210 9.28 32.04 -9.80
N ASP A 211 8.91 31.23 -10.77
CA ASP A 211 8.07 31.64 -11.90
C ASP A 211 6.59 31.81 -11.49
N TYR A 212 6.08 30.94 -10.60
CA TYR A 212 4.64 30.83 -10.34
C TYR A 212 4.21 31.08 -8.89
N LEU A 213 5.09 30.93 -7.89
CA LEU A 213 4.74 31.09 -6.48
C LEU A 213 4.98 32.55 -6.04
N HIS A 214 3.92 33.24 -5.64
CA HIS A 214 3.97 34.64 -5.17
C HIS A 214 4.59 35.67 -6.14
N THR A 215 4.59 35.41 -7.45
CA THR A 215 5.12 36.33 -8.47
C THR A 215 4.24 37.57 -8.65
N SER A 216 4.89 38.74 -8.79
CA SER A 216 4.24 40.00 -9.20
C SER A 216 3.57 39.84 -10.58
N PRO A 217 2.42 40.51 -10.87
CA PRO A 217 1.68 40.38 -12.13
C PRO A 217 2.50 40.63 -13.40
N GLN A 218 3.64 41.33 -13.28
CA GLN A 218 4.56 41.68 -14.37
C GLN A 218 5.66 40.62 -14.61
N ALA A 219 5.89 39.70 -13.68
CA ALA A 219 6.98 38.70 -13.71
C ALA A 219 6.50 37.26 -13.99
N GLY A 220 5.19 37.01 -13.95
CA GLY A 220 4.63 35.68 -14.21
C GLY A 220 4.77 35.24 -15.67
N LYS A 221 5.22 34.00 -15.89
CA LYS A 221 5.34 33.39 -17.21
C LYS A 221 3.95 33.30 -17.88
N LYS A 222 3.86 33.78 -19.11
CA LYS A 222 2.63 33.77 -19.91
C LYS A 222 2.29 32.35 -20.34
N LEU A 223 1.09 31.88 -20.03
CA LEU A 223 0.63 30.56 -20.45
C LEU A 223 -0.24 30.66 -21.71
N PRO A 224 -0.07 29.75 -22.70
CA PRO A 224 -0.98 29.65 -23.83
C PRO A 224 -2.37 29.30 -23.32
N SER A 225 -3.40 29.97 -23.83
CA SER A 225 -4.79 29.54 -23.63
C SER A 225 -5.03 28.29 -24.45
N ASP A 226 -4.98 27.11 -23.83
CA ASP A 226 -5.38 25.87 -24.50
C ASP A 226 -6.92 25.80 -24.56
N GLY A 227 -7.48 26.52 -25.55
CA GLY A 227 -8.86 26.35 -26.00
C GLY A 227 -9.97 26.79 -25.03
N ALA A 228 -10.19 28.11 -24.98
CA ALA A 228 -11.48 28.82 -24.83
C ALA A 228 -11.58 29.79 -23.63
N LEU A 229 -11.28 31.07 -23.94
CA LEU A 229 -12.18 32.21 -23.72
C LEU A 229 -11.77 33.28 -24.76
N SER A 230 -12.32 33.16 -25.97
CA SER A 230 -12.10 34.01 -27.16
C SER A 230 -10.73 33.92 -27.86
N TRP A 231 -10.77 33.82 -29.19
CA TRP A 231 -9.63 33.92 -30.11
C TRP A 231 -8.98 35.32 -30.15
N GLN A 232 -9.38 36.22 -29.25
CA GLN A 232 -8.89 37.61 -29.19
C GLN A 232 -8.26 37.98 -27.83
N ASP A 233 -8.26 37.11 -26.82
CA ASP A 233 -7.73 37.46 -25.50
C ASP A 233 -6.23 37.11 -25.34
N SER A 234 -5.49 38.18 -25.06
CA SER A 234 -4.05 38.25 -24.87
C SER A 234 -3.56 37.34 -23.75
N ALA A 235 -2.36 36.76 -23.92
CA ALA A 235 -1.64 35.96 -22.94
C ALA A 235 -1.95 36.28 -21.47
N CYS A 236 -2.35 35.26 -20.70
CA CYS A 236 -2.68 35.35 -19.29
C CYS A 236 -1.44 35.08 -18.43
N SER A 237 -1.23 35.84 -17.36
CA SER A 237 -0.28 35.48 -16.31
C SER A 237 -1.01 34.79 -15.17
N ILE A 238 -0.35 33.79 -14.57
CA ILE A 238 -0.91 32.95 -13.51
C ILE A 238 0.06 32.99 -12.33
N ALA A 239 -0.49 33.13 -11.13
CA ALA A 239 0.26 33.03 -9.88
C ALA A 239 -0.44 32.04 -8.95
N VAL A 240 0.31 31.09 -8.40
CA VAL A 240 -0.12 30.22 -7.30
C VAL A 240 -0.05 31.04 -6.02
N THR A 241 -1.18 31.20 -5.35
CA THR A 241 -1.31 32.03 -4.14
C THR A 241 -1.09 31.24 -2.86
N ASP A 242 -1.56 30.00 -2.84
CA ASP A 242 -1.57 29.13 -1.66
C ASP A 242 -1.83 27.67 -2.05
N PHE A 243 -1.52 26.76 -1.14
CA PHE A 243 -1.80 25.33 -1.28
C PHE A 243 -2.93 24.97 -0.32
N VAL A 244 -4.13 24.83 -0.86
CA VAL A 244 -5.36 24.59 -0.09
C VAL A 244 -5.35 23.19 0.52
N ASP A 245 -4.92 22.20 -0.27
CA ASP A 245 -4.83 20.82 0.17
C ASP A 245 -3.75 20.05 -0.57
N ILE A 246 -3.29 18.96 0.04
CA ILE A 246 -2.31 18.03 -0.50
C ILE A 246 -2.96 16.65 -0.45
N GLU A 247 -2.79 15.88 -1.52
CA GLU A 247 -3.25 14.49 -1.54
C GLU A 247 -4.77 14.34 -1.29
N GLU A 248 -5.57 15.26 -1.82
CA GLU A 248 -7.00 15.36 -1.57
C GLU A 248 -7.76 14.17 -2.18
N ASN A 249 -8.28 13.29 -1.31
CA ASN A 249 -9.14 12.18 -1.69
C ASN A 249 -10.57 12.67 -1.98
N ILE A 250 -11.10 12.36 -3.17
CA ILE A 250 -12.47 12.68 -3.57
C ILE A 250 -13.17 11.44 -4.10
N TRP A 251 -14.37 11.19 -3.59
CA TRP A 251 -15.34 10.25 -4.14
C TRP A 251 -16.47 11.04 -4.78
N SER A 252 -16.79 10.72 -6.04
CA SER A 252 -17.89 11.32 -6.77
C SER A 252 -18.93 10.26 -7.12
N PRO A 253 -19.99 10.11 -6.30
CA PRO A 253 -21.12 9.26 -6.62
C PRO A 253 -21.98 9.79 -7.77
N ARG A 254 -21.83 11.07 -8.15
CA ARG A 254 -22.50 11.64 -9.33
C ARG A 254 -21.88 11.10 -10.61
N PHE A 255 -20.56 11.22 -10.74
CA PHE A 255 -19.84 10.80 -11.94
C PHE A 255 -19.31 9.35 -11.88
N GLY A 256 -19.47 8.68 -10.75
CA GLY A 256 -18.94 7.35 -10.50
C GLY A 256 -17.41 7.31 -10.57
N LEU A 257 -16.78 8.35 -10.04
CA LEU A 257 -15.35 8.58 -10.06
C LEU A 257 -14.77 8.55 -8.65
N LYS A 258 -13.50 8.15 -8.55
CA LYS A 258 -12.67 8.39 -7.36
C LYS A 258 -11.29 8.87 -7.79
N GLY A 259 -10.64 9.62 -6.93
CA GLY A 259 -9.31 10.11 -7.22
C GLY A 259 -8.65 10.71 -6.00
N LYS A 260 -7.34 10.92 -6.14
CA LYS A 260 -6.50 11.60 -5.17
C LYS A 260 -5.78 12.70 -5.94
N ILE A 261 -6.17 13.95 -5.71
CA ILE A 261 -5.54 15.10 -6.36
C ILE A 261 -4.20 15.33 -5.64
N ASP A 262 -3.08 15.35 -6.39
CA ASP A 262 -1.75 15.53 -5.79
C ASP A 262 -1.67 16.82 -4.97
N VAL A 263 -2.12 17.94 -5.56
CA VAL A 263 -2.14 19.26 -4.94
C VAL A 263 -3.39 20.01 -5.37
N THR A 264 -4.11 20.59 -4.41
CA THR A 264 -5.20 21.54 -4.68
C THR A 264 -4.68 22.95 -4.36
N ALA A 265 -4.56 23.79 -5.38
CA ALA A 265 -3.89 25.08 -5.29
C ALA A 265 -4.87 26.25 -5.46
N GLY A 266 -4.68 27.29 -4.65
CA GLY A 266 -5.24 28.61 -4.89
C GLY A 266 -4.47 29.31 -6.01
N VAL A 267 -5.18 29.81 -7.00
CA VAL A 267 -4.60 30.37 -8.22
C VAL A 267 -5.23 31.70 -8.55
N ARG A 268 -4.39 32.70 -8.81
CA ARG A 268 -4.78 34.02 -9.30
C ARG A 268 -4.45 34.16 -10.78
N ILE A 269 -5.49 34.45 -11.56
CA ILE A 269 -5.45 34.56 -13.02
C ILE A 269 -5.55 36.04 -13.39
N HIS A 270 -4.53 36.56 -14.06
CA HIS A 270 -4.45 37.95 -14.51
C HIS A 270 -4.60 38.05 -16.03
N ARG A 271 -5.65 38.73 -16.48
CA ARG A 271 -5.89 39.03 -17.90
C ARG A 271 -5.81 40.52 -18.16
N LYS A 272 -5.22 40.91 -19.29
CA LYS A 272 -5.07 42.32 -19.67
C LYS A 272 -6.46 42.98 -19.75
N GLY A 273 -6.67 44.04 -18.97
CA GLY A 273 -7.93 44.81 -18.98
C GLY A 273 -9.08 44.20 -18.17
N ARG A 274 -8.86 43.12 -17.40
CA ARG A 274 -9.88 42.54 -16.50
C ARG A 274 -9.36 42.46 -15.06
N PRO A 275 -10.25 42.50 -14.04
CA PRO A 275 -9.86 42.26 -12.66
C PRO A 275 -9.26 40.85 -12.49
N PRO A 276 -8.32 40.66 -11.56
CA PRO A 276 -7.75 39.35 -11.28
C PRO A 276 -8.82 38.40 -10.75
N LEU A 277 -8.83 37.16 -11.25
CA LEU A 277 -9.76 36.12 -10.86
C LEU A 277 -9.04 35.11 -9.96
N ASN A 278 -9.52 34.92 -8.73
CA ASN A 278 -9.03 33.88 -7.83
C ASN A 278 -9.88 32.61 -8.01
N ARG A 279 -9.22 31.45 -8.09
CA ARG A 279 -9.83 30.14 -8.29
C ARG A 279 -9.10 29.07 -7.46
N VAL A 280 -9.79 27.99 -7.12
CA VAL A 280 -9.16 26.80 -6.54
C VAL A 280 -9.13 25.70 -7.57
N MET A 281 -7.92 25.25 -7.95
CA MET A 281 -7.71 24.34 -9.08
C MET A 281 -6.89 23.11 -8.70
N PRO A 282 -7.20 21.94 -9.30
CA PRO A 282 -6.36 20.76 -9.16
C PRO A 282 -5.04 20.93 -9.93
N LEU A 283 -3.95 20.52 -9.30
CA LEU A 283 -2.60 20.49 -9.86
C LEU A 283 -2.08 19.05 -9.79
N GLU A 284 -1.88 18.43 -10.96
CA GLU A 284 -1.33 17.08 -11.09
C GLU A 284 0.18 17.16 -11.34
N LEU A 285 0.95 16.34 -10.62
CA LEU A 285 2.40 16.31 -10.71
C LEU A 285 2.86 15.12 -11.56
N LYS A 286 3.88 15.30 -12.41
CA LYS A 286 4.48 14.23 -13.23
C LYS A 286 5.99 14.30 -13.21
N THR A 287 6.63 13.16 -12.98
CA THR A 287 8.11 13.03 -12.91
C THR A 287 8.74 12.48 -14.18
N GLY A 288 7.95 11.87 -15.06
CA GLY A 288 8.40 11.28 -16.32
C GLY A 288 8.65 12.31 -17.44
N LYS A 289 8.80 11.80 -18.66
CA LYS A 289 8.97 12.63 -19.86
C LYS A 289 7.82 13.63 -20.00
N GLU A 290 8.17 14.89 -20.25
CA GLU A 290 7.23 15.93 -20.65
C GLU A 290 6.60 15.58 -22.00
N SER A 291 5.44 14.92 -21.94
CA SER A 291 4.74 14.36 -23.10
C SER A 291 3.45 15.09 -23.42
N ASN A 292 2.88 15.79 -22.44
CA ASN A 292 1.53 16.36 -22.48
C ASN A 292 0.51 15.38 -23.10
N SER A 293 0.63 14.10 -22.73
CA SER A 293 -0.13 13.04 -23.38
C SER A 293 -1.63 13.14 -23.09
N ILE A 294 -2.44 12.52 -23.95
CA ILE A 294 -3.89 12.47 -23.79
C ILE A 294 -4.26 11.88 -22.43
N GLU A 295 -3.53 10.85 -21.96
CA GLU A 295 -3.76 10.23 -20.65
C GLU A 295 -3.51 11.20 -19.49
N HIS A 296 -2.42 11.97 -19.53
CA HIS A 296 -2.13 12.95 -18.48
C HIS A 296 -3.17 14.07 -18.46
N ARG A 297 -3.56 14.59 -19.63
CA ARG A 297 -4.61 15.61 -19.75
C ARG A 297 -5.95 15.08 -19.25
N SER A 298 -6.30 13.85 -19.61
CA SER A 298 -7.55 13.19 -19.20
C SER A 298 -7.66 13.03 -17.69
N GLN A 299 -6.56 12.73 -16.99
CA GLN A 299 -6.54 12.68 -15.52
C GLN A 299 -6.92 14.04 -14.92
N VAL A 300 -6.31 15.12 -15.42
CA VAL A 300 -6.63 16.49 -14.95
C VAL A 300 -8.10 16.84 -15.21
N ILE A 301 -8.62 16.54 -16.40
CA ILE A 301 -10.04 16.77 -16.73
C ILE A 301 -10.96 16.00 -15.77
N LEU A 302 -10.63 14.74 -15.43
CA LEU A 302 -11.39 13.97 -14.45
C LEU A 302 -11.30 14.57 -13.04
N TYR A 303 -10.16 15.14 -12.64
CA TYR A 303 -10.05 15.89 -11.38
C TYR A 303 -10.92 17.15 -11.37
N THR A 304 -11.10 17.83 -12.51
CA THR A 304 -12.05 18.96 -12.59
C THR A 304 -13.49 18.51 -12.35
N LEU A 305 -13.91 17.36 -12.90
CA LEU A 305 -15.23 16.78 -12.63
C LEU A 305 -15.41 16.40 -11.17
N MET A 306 -14.42 15.72 -10.57
CA MET A 306 -14.48 15.34 -9.16
C MET A 306 -14.47 16.57 -8.23
N SER A 307 -13.77 17.63 -8.62
CA SER A 307 -13.76 18.87 -7.86
C SER A 307 -15.17 19.49 -7.74
N LEU A 308 -16.09 19.22 -8.67
CA LEU A 308 -17.49 19.68 -8.58
C LEU A 308 -18.26 19.11 -7.38
N GLU A 309 -17.76 18.04 -6.74
CA GLU A 309 -18.31 17.51 -5.48
C GLU A 309 -17.87 18.33 -4.26
N ARG A 310 -16.87 19.20 -4.41
CA ARG A 310 -16.28 19.99 -3.33
C ARG A 310 -16.41 21.50 -3.56
N ARG A 311 -16.38 21.93 -4.82
CA ARG A 311 -16.32 23.35 -5.22
C ARG A 311 -16.94 23.58 -6.59
N SER A 312 -17.57 24.74 -6.79
CA SER A 312 -18.31 25.07 -8.01
C SER A 312 -17.46 25.66 -9.14
N ASP A 313 -16.18 26.00 -8.90
CA ASP A 313 -15.34 26.82 -9.78
C ASP A 313 -14.25 26.06 -10.54
N ALA A 314 -14.25 24.74 -10.48
CA ALA A 314 -13.23 23.88 -11.09
C ALA A 314 -13.49 23.62 -12.59
N GLU A 315 -13.30 24.63 -13.44
CA GLU A 315 -13.42 24.49 -14.90
C GLU A 315 -12.12 24.01 -15.58
N ALA A 316 -10.99 24.23 -14.94
CA ALA A 316 -9.66 23.90 -15.44
C ALA A 316 -8.76 23.37 -14.31
N GLY A 317 -7.68 22.71 -14.71
CA GLY A 317 -6.62 22.26 -13.82
C GLY A 317 -5.26 22.47 -14.46
N PHE A 318 -4.21 22.06 -13.74
CA PHE A 318 -2.84 22.19 -14.18
C PHE A 318 -2.11 20.86 -14.18
N LEU A 319 -1.19 20.72 -15.13
CA LEU A 319 -0.28 19.59 -15.22
C LEU A 319 1.16 20.11 -15.11
N LEU A 320 1.87 19.73 -14.06
CA LEU A 320 3.24 20.14 -13.79
C LEU A 320 4.21 19.00 -14.01
N TYR A 321 5.17 19.19 -14.91
CA TYR A 321 6.29 18.26 -15.08
C TYR A 321 7.44 18.66 -14.17
N LEU A 322 7.65 17.89 -13.10
CA LEU A 322 8.64 18.18 -12.06
C LEU A 322 10.08 18.18 -12.59
N LYS A 323 10.36 17.41 -13.66
CA LYS A 323 11.71 17.35 -14.25
C LYS A 323 12.11 18.63 -14.99
N THR A 324 11.14 19.33 -15.58
CA THR A 324 11.38 20.55 -16.38
C THR A 324 10.85 21.82 -15.72
N GLY A 325 9.98 21.70 -14.71
CA GLY A 325 9.29 22.83 -14.10
C GLY A 325 8.18 23.41 -14.99
N ASN A 326 7.86 22.78 -16.12
CA ASN A 326 6.86 23.30 -17.06
C ASN A 326 5.44 23.01 -16.59
N LEU A 327 4.63 24.07 -16.53
CA LEU A 327 3.23 24.04 -16.14
C LEU A 327 2.32 24.16 -17.37
N HIS A 328 1.40 23.22 -17.54
CA HIS A 328 0.45 23.21 -18.66
C HIS A 328 -0.98 23.41 -18.15
N PRO A 329 -1.74 24.42 -18.63
CA PRO A 329 -3.14 24.58 -18.30
C PRO A 329 -3.98 23.57 -19.08
N ILE A 330 -4.85 22.85 -18.39
CA ILE A 330 -5.75 21.85 -18.98
C ILE A 330 -7.20 22.30 -18.75
N VAL A 331 -7.90 22.58 -19.84
CA VAL A 331 -9.33 22.89 -19.84
C VAL A 331 -10.09 21.68 -20.34
N GLY A 332 -11.00 21.16 -19.51
CA GLY A 332 -11.88 20.07 -19.92
C GLY A 332 -13.17 20.61 -20.49
N ASN A 333 -13.32 20.64 -21.81
CA ASN A 333 -14.57 21.07 -22.44
C ASN A 333 -15.66 19.97 -22.31
N HIS A 334 -16.88 20.26 -22.75
CA HIS A 334 -17.99 19.30 -22.70
C HIS A 334 -17.68 18.00 -23.44
N MET A 335 -17.06 18.08 -24.62
CA MET A 335 -16.73 16.92 -25.45
C MET A 335 -15.71 16.00 -24.77
N ASP A 336 -14.67 16.57 -24.15
CA ASP A 336 -13.67 15.79 -23.43
C ASP A 336 -14.30 15.05 -22.25
N ARG A 337 -15.12 15.74 -21.46
CA ARG A 337 -15.84 15.16 -20.31
C ARG A 337 -16.79 14.05 -20.78
N ARG A 338 -17.51 14.28 -21.87
CA ARG A 338 -18.42 13.32 -22.51
C ARG A 338 -17.70 12.04 -22.93
N GLU A 339 -16.60 12.14 -23.68
CA GLU A 339 -15.88 10.94 -24.14
C GLU A 339 -15.21 10.19 -22.99
N LEU A 340 -14.70 10.89 -21.98
CA LEU A 340 -14.13 10.26 -20.78
C LEU A 340 -15.21 9.56 -19.92
N LEU A 341 -16.41 10.13 -19.81
CA LEU A 341 -17.52 9.48 -19.10
C LEU A 341 -18.08 8.27 -19.87
N LYS A 342 -18.13 8.32 -21.20
CA LYS A 342 -18.45 7.14 -22.02
C LYS A 342 -17.43 6.02 -21.81
N LEU A 343 -16.13 6.34 -21.81
CA LEU A 343 -15.07 5.39 -21.52
C LEU A 343 -15.20 4.80 -20.12
N ARG A 344 -15.53 5.65 -19.13
CA ARG A 344 -15.81 5.24 -17.75
C ARG A 344 -17.01 4.30 -17.68
N ASN A 345 -18.08 4.53 -18.43
CA ASN A 345 -19.25 3.65 -18.47
C ASN A 345 -18.90 2.27 -19.01
N THR A 346 -18.12 2.20 -20.08
CA THR A 346 -17.64 0.91 -20.62
C THR A 346 -16.78 0.17 -19.59
N LEU A 347 -15.87 0.87 -18.91
CA LEU A 347 -15.05 0.27 -17.86
C LEU A 347 -15.90 -0.22 -16.67
N ALA A 348 -16.84 0.61 -16.20
CA ALA A 348 -17.74 0.27 -15.11
C ALA A 348 -18.65 -0.92 -15.47
N HIS A 349 -19.10 -1.02 -16.72
CA HIS A 349 -19.87 -2.17 -17.21
C HIS A 349 -19.06 -3.46 -17.06
N HIS A 350 -17.82 -3.52 -17.56
CA HIS A 350 -17.03 -4.76 -17.46
C HIS A 350 -16.60 -5.10 -16.03
N VAL A 351 -16.37 -4.10 -15.17
CA VAL A 351 -16.02 -4.33 -13.77
C VAL A 351 -17.24 -4.77 -12.96
N GLY A 352 -18.39 -4.11 -13.13
CA GLY A 352 -19.63 -4.40 -12.41
C GLY A 352 -20.34 -5.67 -12.89
N ASN A 353 -20.34 -5.92 -14.20
CA ASN A 353 -20.98 -7.08 -14.83
C ASN A 353 -19.95 -8.16 -15.20
N SER A 354 -19.07 -8.50 -14.24
CA SER A 354 -17.98 -9.47 -14.45
C SER A 354 -18.43 -10.94 -14.55
N MET A 355 -19.74 -11.22 -14.48
CA MET A 355 -20.31 -12.58 -14.49
C MET A 355 -21.55 -12.67 -15.37
N GLU A 356 -21.71 -13.81 -16.05
CA GLU A 356 -22.88 -14.15 -16.86
C GLU A 356 -23.68 -15.29 -16.22
N LYS A 357 -25.00 -15.25 -16.40
CA LYS A 357 -25.96 -16.25 -15.87
C LYS A 357 -26.78 -16.88 -16.98
N GLU A 358 -26.12 -17.55 -17.92
CA GLU A 358 -26.77 -18.40 -18.92
C GLU A 358 -26.60 -19.87 -18.53
N GLY A 359 -27.57 -20.40 -17.77
CA GLY A 359 -27.47 -21.74 -17.19
C GLY A 359 -26.57 -21.75 -15.94
N LYS A 360 -25.29 -22.10 -16.10
CA LYS A 360 -24.30 -22.11 -15.01
C LYS A 360 -23.56 -20.78 -14.97
N THR A 361 -23.45 -20.17 -13.78
CA THR A 361 -22.71 -18.91 -13.62
C THR A 361 -21.26 -19.08 -14.06
N ARG A 362 -20.80 -18.17 -14.92
CA ARG A 362 -19.42 -18.11 -15.42
C ARG A 362 -18.90 -16.68 -15.40
N MET A 363 -17.58 -16.52 -15.52
CA MET A 363 -16.96 -15.21 -15.73
C MET A 363 -17.37 -14.66 -17.10
N ALA A 364 -17.67 -13.36 -17.16
CA ALA A 364 -17.96 -12.66 -18.41
C ALA A 364 -16.69 -12.46 -19.25
N PRO A 365 -16.78 -12.37 -20.58
CA PRO A 365 -15.65 -12.00 -21.42
C PRO A 365 -15.23 -10.55 -21.13
N LEU A 366 -13.93 -10.29 -21.23
CA LEU A 366 -13.35 -8.96 -21.14
C LEU A 366 -13.37 -8.28 -22.52
N PRO A 367 -13.10 -6.96 -22.60
CA PRO A 367 -12.85 -6.33 -23.90
C PRO A 367 -11.78 -7.10 -24.68
N GLY A 368 -11.97 -7.18 -26.00
CA GLY A 368 -11.05 -7.90 -26.88
C GLY A 368 -9.60 -7.43 -26.77
N ILE A 369 -8.65 -8.33 -27.02
CA ILE A 369 -7.22 -8.00 -27.06
C ILE A 369 -7.00 -7.01 -28.22
N ILE A 370 -6.30 -5.92 -27.98
CA ILE A 370 -5.99 -4.93 -29.03
C ILE A 370 -4.93 -5.45 -30.01
N THR A 371 -4.88 -4.88 -31.22
CA THR A 371 -3.90 -5.25 -32.26
C THR A 371 -2.59 -4.45 -32.18
N ASP A 372 -2.53 -3.36 -31.40
CA ASP A 372 -1.31 -2.55 -31.20
C ASP A 372 -0.24 -3.33 -30.41
N ARG A 373 0.73 -3.90 -31.13
CA ARG A 373 1.85 -4.67 -30.56
C ARG A 373 2.73 -3.85 -29.62
N GLN A 374 2.90 -2.54 -29.86
CA GLN A 374 3.72 -1.69 -29.00
C GLN A 374 3.01 -1.45 -27.66
N ALA A 375 1.69 -1.24 -27.68
CA ALA A 375 0.92 -1.13 -26.44
C ALA A 375 0.97 -2.43 -25.63
N CYS A 376 0.83 -3.58 -26.28
CA CYS A 376 0.86 -4.89 -25.61
C CYS A 376 2.25 -5.22 -25.04
N LYS A 377 3.34 -4.91 -25.76
CA LYS A 377 4.71 -5.18 -25.32
C LYS A 377 5.07 -4.53 -23.98
N TRP A 378 4.56 -3.33 -23.72
CA TRP A 378 4.80 -2.58 -22.48
C TRP A 378 3.61 -2.63 -21.52
N CYS A 379 2.68 -3.57 -21.71
CA CYS A 379 1.50 -3.70 -20.87
C CYS A 379 1.84 -4.43 -19.56
N PRO A 380 1.63 -3.81 -18.38
CA PRO A 380 1.88 -4.48 -17.09
C PRO A 380 0.90 -5.63 -16.83
N GLN A 381 -0.24 -5.65 -17.53
CA GLN A 381 -1.28 -6.67 -17.40
C GLN A 381 -1.17 -7.79 -18.44
N ILE A 382 -0.06 -7.88 -19.20
CA ILE A 382 0.09 -8.87 -20.29
C ILE A 382 -0.12 -10.32 -19.82
N ARG A 383 0.43 -10.68 -18.65
CA ARG A 383 0.24 -12.02 -18.06
C ARG A 383 -1.22 -12.30 -17.72
N ASN A 384 -1.89 -11.36 -17.04
CA ASN A 384 -3.30 -11.52 -16.65
C ASN A 384 -4.21 -11.52 -17.89
N CYS A 385 -3.85 -10.77 -18.93
CA CYS A 385 -4.52 -10.73 -20.21
C CYS A 385 -4.50 -12.10 -20.90
N ALA A 386 -3.32 -12.71 -21.01
CA ALA A 386 -3.13 -14.04 -21.59
C ALA A 386 -3.78 -15.14 -20.74
N LEU A 387 -3.64 -15.05 -19.42
CA LEU A 387 -4.21 -16.02 -18.49
C LEU A 387 -5.75 -16.01 -18.52
N TYR A 388 -6.38 -14.83 -18.54
CA TYR A 388 -7.83 -14.70 -18.63
C TYR A 388 -8.36 -15.24 -19.96
N ASP A 389 -7.70 -14.88 -21.06
CA ASP A 389 -8.04 -15.36 -22.40
C ASP A 389 -8.01 -16.90 -22.47
N ARG A 390 -6.91 -17.52 -22.03
CA ARG A 390 -6.74 -18.97 -22.08
C ARG A 390 -7.60 -19.74 -21.05
N ALA A 391 -7.84 -19.17 -19.87
CA ALA A 391 -8.61 -19.84 -18.83
C ALA A 391 -10.13 -19.68 -18.97
N ILE A 392 -10.61 -18.64 -19.65
CA ILE A 392 -12.03 -18.28 -19.71
C ILE A 392 -12.51 -18.15 -21.15
N GLU A 393 -11.94 -17.22 -21.94
CA GLU A 393 -12.51 -16.79 -23.23
C GLU A 393 -12.34 -17.82 -24.33
N SER A 394 -11.16 -18.43 -24.45
CA SER A 394 -10.82 -19.46 -25.45
C SER A 394 -11.67 -20.74 -25.37
N ARG A 395 -12.46 -20.89 -24.30
CA ARG A 395 -13.38 -22.00 -24.09
C ARG A 395 -14.78 -21.71 -24.63
N ALA A 396 -15.06 -20.47 -25.03
CA ALA A 396 -16.34 -20.09 -25.60
C ALA A 396 -16.46 -20.61 -27.04
N PRO A 397 -17.64 -21.09 -27.48
CA PRO A 397 -17.84 -21.60 -28.84
C PRO A 397 -17.53 -20.56 -29.93
N ASP A 398 -17.83 -19.29 -29.66
CA ASP A 398 -17.70 -18.18 -30.61
C ASP A 398 -16.36 -17.42 -30.48
N TYR A 399 -15.36 -18.03 -29.83
CA TYR A 399 -14.08 -17.39 -29.63
C TYR A 399 -13.28 -17.25 -30.93
N TYR A 400 -12.86 -16.03 -31.23
CA TYR A 400 -11.99 -15.72 -32.36
C TYR A 400 -10.82 -14.82 -31.92
N SER A 401 -9.61 -15.18 -32.35
CA SER A 401 -8.38 -14.44 -32.07
C SER A 401 -7.49 -14.47 -33.31
N SER A 402 -6.87 -13.34 -33.64
CA SER A 402 -5.85 -13.28 -34.69
C SER A 402 -4.60 -14.09 -34.31
N GLU A 403 -3.86 -14.57 -35.30
CA GLU A 403 -2.60 -15.32 -35.11
C GLU A 403 -1.59 -14.58 -34.21
N SER A 404 -1.50 -13.25 -34.36
CA SER A 404 -0.61 -12.43 -33.53
C SER A 404 -1.01 -12.36 -32.06
N GLN A 405 -2.31 -12.45 -31.75
CA GLN A 405 -2.81 -12.48 -30.38
C GLN A 405 -2.59 -13.87 -29.77
N GLN A 406 -2.80 -14.94 -30.56
CA GLN A 406 -2.54 -16.32 -30.13
C GLN A 406 -1.08 -16.52 -29.74
N LEU A 407 -0.14 -16.01 -30.54
CA LEU A 407 1.29 -16.09 -30.24
C LEU A 407 1.64 -15.41 -28.90
N LEU A 408 1.05 -14.24 -28.63
CA LEU A 408 1.22 -13.53 -27.37
C LEU A 408 0.64 -14.32 -26.18
N VAL A 409 -0.57 -14.87 -26.34
CA VAL A 409 -1.22 -15.68 -25.31
C VAL A 409 -0.40 -16.94 -25.02
N GLN A 410 0.11 -17.60 -26.06
CA GLN A 410 0.91 -18.81 -25.96
C GLN A 410 2.23 -18.53 -25.22
N GLN A 411 2.98 -17.49 -25.59
CA GLN A 411 4.25 -17.12 -24.95
C GLN A 411 4.12 -16.91 -23.43
N GLU A 412 3.01 -16.30 -22.99
CA GLU A 412 2.79 -15.96 -21.59
C GLU A 412 2.16 -17.10 -20.76
N SER A 413 1.65 -18.16 -21.40
CA SER A 413 0.86 -19.20 -20.71
C SER A 413 1.25 -20.64 -21.05
N GLU A 414 2.22 -20.89 -21.94
CA GLU A 414 2.66 -22.23 -22.37
C GLU A 414 3.04 -23.16 -21.21
N HIS A 415 3.55 -22.62 -20.10
CA HIS A 415 3.98 -23.37 -18.92
C HIS A 415 2.83 -23.84 -18.01
N LEU A 416 1.58 -23.52 -18.35
CA LEU A 416 0.40 -23.87 -17.55
C LEU A 416 -0.33 -25.07 -18.16
N THR A 417 -0.68 -26.02 -17.30
CA THR A 417 -1.51 -27.17 -17.68
C THR A 417 -3.00 -26.83 -17.63
N GLU A 418 -3.84 -27.70 -18.18
CA GLU A 418 -5.30 -27.54 -18.12
C GLU A 418 -5.83 -27.53 -16.67
N ALA A 419 -5.24 -28.32 -15.78
CA ALA A 419 -5.59 -28.32 -14.35
C ALA A 419 -5.30 -26.96 -13.69
N HIS A 420 -4.17 -26.32 -14.05
CA HIS A 420 -3.81 -24.99 -13.54
C HIS A 420 -4.80 -23.92 -13.99
N LEU A 421 -5.23 -23.97 -15.26
CA LEU A 421 -6.22 -23.04 -15.83
C LEU A 421 -7.62 -23.22 -15.22
N LEU A 422 -8.04 -24.47 -14.99
CA LEU A 422 -9.28 -24.80 -14.30
C LEU A 422 -9.27 -24.31 -12.85
N TYR A 423 -8.17 -24.50 -12.14
CA TYR A 423 -8.01 -23.98 -10.78
C TYR A 423 -8.12 -22.45 -10.76
N PHE A 424 -7.42 -21.77 -11.67
CA PHE A 424 -7.47 -20.31 -11.77
C PHE A 424 -8.89 -19.79 -12.04
N SER A 425 -9.55 -20.31 -13.08
CA SER A 425 -10.90 -19.87 -13.46
C SER A 425 -11.93 -20.14 -12.36
N HIS A 426 -11.81 -21.27 -11.66
CA HIS A 426 -12.69 -21.61 -10.54
C HIS A 426 -12.57 -20.61 -9.39
N TRP A 427 -11.36 -20.33 -8.92
CA TRP A 427 -11.14 -19.41 -7.80
C TRP A 427 -11.44 -17.96 -8.17
N LEU A 428 -11.17 -17.56 -9.41
CA LEU A 428 -11.55 -16.26 -9.92
C LEU A 428 -13.08 -16.07 -9.87
N LEU A 429 -13.85 -17.08 -10.30
CA LEU A 429 -15.31 -17.06 -10.21
C LEU A 429 -15.82 -17.01 -8.78
N LEU A 430 -15.25 -17.79 -7.86
CA LEU A 430 -15.63 -17.76 -6.44
C LEU A 430 -15.37 -16.38 -5.82
N CYS A 431 -14.22 -15.77 -6.10
CA CYS A 431 -13.92 -14.42 -5.63
C CYS A 431 -14.89 -13.38 -6.21
N ALA A 432 -15.27 -13.50 -7.49
CA ALA A 432 -16.26 -12.61 -8.10
C ALA A 432 -17.66 -12.76 -7.47
N LEU A 433 -18.09 -14.00 -7.21
CA LEU A 433 -19.35 -14.29 -6.54
C LEU A 433 -19.42 -13.73 -5.11
N GLU A 434 -18.34 -13.88 -4.35
CA GLU A 434 -18.25 -13.36 -2.98
C GLU A 434 -18.26 -11.82 -2.99
N THR A 435 -17.46 -11.20 -3.86
CA THR A 435 -17.43 -9.73 -4.02
C THR A 435 -18.82 -9.18 -4.33
N HIS A 436 -19.53 -9.78 -5.28
CA HIS A 436 -20.90 -9.37 -5.60
C HIS A 436 -21.86 -9.57 -4.41
N THR A 437 -21.68 -10.63 -3.62
CA THR A 437 -22.51 -10.89 -2.43
C THR A 437 -22.27 -9.86 -1.34
N MET A 438 -21.02 -9.45 -1.13
CA MET A 438 -20.64 -8.39 -0.20
C MET A 438 -21.25 -7.05 -0.60
N GLU A 439 -21.11 -6.65 -1.88
CA GLU A 439 -21.67 -5.40 -2.40
C GLU A 439 -23.20 -5.32 -2.27
N ARG A 440 -23.89 -6.47 -2.37
CA ARG A 440 -25.35 -6.55 -2.17
C ARG A 440 -25.79 -6.43 -0.71
N LYS A 441 -24.97 -6.88 0.23
CA LYS A 441 -25.30 -6.89 1.67
C LYS A 441 -24.97 -5.57 2.37
N GLY A 442 -24.03 -4.81 1.83
CA GLY A 442 -23.51 -3.61 2.50
C GLY A 442 -22.41 -2.94 1.66
N GLY A 443 -22.81 -2.14 0.68
CA GLY A 443 -21.90 -1.43 -0.21
C GLY A 443 -21.64 0.00 0.26
N ARG A 444 -20.55 0.61 -0.23
CA ARG A 444 -20.23 2.02 0.02
C ARG A 444 -21.35 2.99 -0.35
N HIS A 445 -22.23 2.60 -1.28
CA HIS A 445 -23.38 3.40 -1.67
C HIS A 445 -24.32 3.75 -0.52
N ASN A 446 -24.36 2.94 0.53
CA ASN A 446 -25.12 3.26 1.74
C ASN A 446 -24.62 4.55 2.41
N ILE A 447 -23.34 4.89 2.29
CA ILE A 447 -22.77 6.11 2.89
C ILE A 447 -23.46 7.37 2.33
N TRP A 448 -23.72 7.41 1.02
CA TRP A 448 -24.27 8.59 0.33
C TRP A 448 -25.74 8.48 -0.09
N LEU A 449 -26.35 7.29 -0.01
CA LEU A 449 -27.76 7.08 -0.33
C LEU A 449 -28.67 6.93 0.91
N GLN A 450 -28.12 6.63 2.09
CA GLN A 450 -28.89 6.49 3.34
C GLN A 450 -28.61 7.62 4.33
N SER A 451 -29.65 8.00 5.07
CA SER A 451 -29.52 8.96 6.15
C SER A 451 -28.66 8.42 7.30
N ALA A 452 -28.05 9.31 8.08
CA ALA A 452 -27.28 8.90 9.25
C ALA A 452 -28.14 8.12 10.26
N GLN A 453 -29.43 8.49 10.42
CA GLN A 453 -30.32 7.81 11.36
C GLN A 453 -30.65 6.37 10.93
N GLU A 454 -30.83 6.12 9.63
CA GLU A 454 -31.07 4.76 9.11
C GLU A 454 -29.87 3.85 9.34
N ARG A 455 -28.65 4.36 9.10
CA ARG A 455 -27.42 3.59 9.31
C ARG A 455 -27.04 3.42 10.78
N GLU A 456 -27.38 4.38 11.63
CA GLU A 456 -27.26 4.21 13.09
C GLU A 456 -28.09 3.03 13.58
N LYS A 457 -29.33 2.87 13.08
CA LYS A 457 -30.19 1.72 13.43
C LYS A 457 -29.61 0.39 12.96
N SER A 458 -28.86 0.37 11.86
CA SER A 458 -28.16 -0.83 11.38
C SER A 458 -26.80 -1.06 12.06
N GLY A 459 -26.36 -0.15 12.93
CA GLY A 459 -25.11 -0.25 13.67
C GLY A 459 -23.84 0.16 12.90
N GLY A 460 -23.97 0.62 11.64
CA GLY A 460 -22.82 0.91 10.76
C GLY A 460 -22.41 2.39 10.70
N CYS A 461 -23.03 3.26 11.49
CA CYS A 461 -22.79 4.70 11.47
C CYS A 461 -22.92 5.32 12.87
N MET A 462 -22.22 6.43 13.09
CA MET A 462 -22.48 7.42 14.15
C MET A 462 -22.67 8.80 13.53
N GLY A 463 -23.88 9.31 13.56
CA GLY A 463 -24.23 10.65 13.11
C GLY A 463 -24.20 11.68 14.25
N ASN A 464 -24.34 12.96 13.86
CA ASN A 464 -24.41 14.10 14.78
C ASN A 464 -23.17 14.27 15.68
N MET A 465 -21.99 14.02 15.11
CA MET A 465 -20.71 14.01 15.80
C MET A 465 -20.00 15.36 15.62
N GLN A 466 -19.42 15.89 16.69
CA GLN A 466 -18.66 17.15 16.69
C GLN A 466 -17.23 16.88 17.15
N LEU A 467 -16.27 17.55 16.53
CA LEU A 467 -14.87 17.44 16.92
C LEU A 467 -14.63 18.12 18.28
N ILE A 468 -13.90 17.43 19.18
CA ILE A 468 -13.55 17.94 20.51
C ILE A 468 -12.04 17.92 20.75
N GLY A 469 -11.54 19.01 21.36
CA GLY A 469 -10.13 19.17 21.70
C GLY A 469 -9.19 19.38 20.50
N PRO A 470 -7.88 19.56 20.77
CA PRO A 470 -6.91 19.75 19.71
C PRO A 470 -6.61 18.44 18.97
N VAL A 471 -6.47 18.52 17.65
CA VAL A 471 -6.04 17.40 16.81
C VAL A 471 -4.57 17.10 17.10
N LYS A 472 -4.25 15.84 17.39
CA LYS A 472 -2.87 15.42 17.65
C LYS A 472 -2.26 14.82 16.39
N ASN A 473 -1.16 15.39 15.93
CA ASN A 473 -0.36 14.79 14.86
C ASN A 473 0.41 13.59 15.43
N GLN A 474 0.15 12.38 14.91
CA GLN A 474 0.83 11.15 15.33
C GLN A 474 2.07 10.88 14.48
N SER A 475 1.98 11.12 13.18
CA SER A 475 3.04 10.96 12.18
C SER A 475 2.64 11.70 10.90
N ASP A 476 3.58 11.91 9.96
CA ASP A 476 3.30 12.53 8.66
C ASP A 476 2.03 11.94 8.01
N GLY A 477 0.99 12.78 7.86
CA GLY A 477 -0.29 12.41 7.24
C GLY A 477 -1.25 11.61 8.13
N VAL A 478 -0.99 11.44 9.44
CA VAL A 478 -1.88 10.72 10.37
C VAL A 478 -2.21 11.57 11.59
N TYR A 479 -3.50 11.82 11.78
CA TYR A 479 -4.03 12.77 12.73
C TYR A 479 -5.07 12.10 13.65
N ILE A 480 -4.88 12.23 14.96
CA ILE A 480 -5.83 11.70 15.94
C ILE A 480 -6.89 12.76 16.23
N HIS A 481 -8.13 12.38 15.96
CA HIS A 481 -9.33 13.18 16.18
C HIS A 481 -10.19 12.53 17.25
N ARG A 482 -10.89 13.35 18.05
CA ARG A 482 -11.85 12.89 19.05
C ARG A 482 -13.19 13.55 18.77
N PHE A 483 -14.25 12.76 18.76
CA PHE A 483 -15.60 13.19 18.44
C PHE A 483 -16.56 12.89 19.60
N GLU A 484 -17.53 13.79 19.79
CA GLU A 484 -18.63 13.64 20.76
C GLU A 484 -19.97 14.02 20.09
N ARG A 485 -21.09 13.49 20.58
CA ARG A 485 -22.42 13.81 20.03
C ARG A 485 -22.85 15.22 20.49
N ARG A 486 -23.24 16.10 19.55
CA ARG A 486 -23.56 17.53 19.78
C ARG A 486 -24.63 17.82 20.86
N ARG A 487 -25.42 16.83 21.28
CA ARG A 487 -26.52 17.01 22.26
C ARG A 487 -26.46 16.03 23.44
N GLY A 488 -25.25 15.64 23.89
CA GLY A 488 -25.05 14.97 25.19
C GLY A 488 -25.84 13.67 25.44
N GLY A 489 -26.40 13.06 24.41
CA GLY A 489 -27.09 11.78 24.52
C GLY A 489 -26.09 10.63 24.59
N GLU A 490 -26.42 9.59 25.36
CA GLU A 490 -25.69 8.32 25.30
C GLU A 490 -25.52 7.91 23.82
N GLN A 491 -24.32 7.48 23.45
CA GLN A 491 -24.12 6.87 22.13
C GLN A 491 -25.09 5.69 22.04
N GLY A 492 -26.02 5.72 21.08
CA GLY A 492 -26.85 4.55 20.78
C GLY A 492 -25.96 3.33 20.54
N VAL A 493 -26.50 2.13 20.70
CA VAL A 493 -25.73 0.88 20.50
C VAL A 493 -25.13 0.87 19.09
N THR A 494 -23.86 1.23 18.96
CA THR A 494 -23.14 1.23 17.68
C THR A 494 -22.46 -0.13 17.49
N GLY A 495 -22.43 -0.63 16.26
CA GLY A 495 -21.66 -1.83 15.90
C GLY A 495 -20.18 -1.55 15.65
N LEU A 496 -19.76 -0.28 15.71
CA LEU A 496 -18.40 0.16 15.43
C LEU A 496 -17.47 -0.15 16.62
N ILE A 497 -16.37 -0.85 16.34
CA ILE A 497 -15.39 -1.27 17.34
C ILE A 497 -13.99 -0.73 17.03
N VAL A 498 -13.11 -0.77 18.04
CA VAL A 498 -11.69 -0.42 17.88
C VAL A 498 -11.06 -1.30 16.79
N GLY A 499 -10.40 -0.65 15.83
CA GLY A 499 -9.81 -1.29 14.65
C GLY A 499 -10.67 -1.24 13.38
N ASP A 500 -11.94 -0.85 13.46
CA ASP A 500 -12.77 -0.68 12.27
C ASP A 500 -12.29 0.48 11.42
N ARG A 501 -12.30 0.27 10.09
CA ARG A 501 -12.05 1.35 9.13
C ARG A 501 -13.30 2.19 8.95
N VAL A 502 -13.15 3.49 9.07
CA VAL A 502 -14.24 4.48 8.99
C VAL A 502 -13.95 5.55 7.95
N VAL A 503 -15.03 6.10 7.42
CA VAL A 503 -15.05 7.28 6.55
C VAL A 503 -15.82 8.37 7.27
N VAL A 504 -15.23 9.55 7.34
CA VAL A 504 -15.82 10.74 7.94
C VAL A 504 -16.36 11.62 6.83
N SER A 505 -17.65 11.92 6.90
CA SER A 505 -18.33 12.87 6.01
C SER A 505 -19.00 13.96 6.83
N ASP A 506 -19.40 15.06 6.20
CA ASP A 506 -20.33 15.97 6.86
C ASP A 506 -21.70 15.30 7.07
N HIS A 507 -22.47 15.79 8.03
CA HIS A 507 -23.74 15.17 8.41
C HIS A 507 -24.76 15.16 7.27
N ASP A 508 -24.83 16.27 6.53
CA ASP A 508 -25.81 16.49 5.46
C ASP A 508 -25.33 16.00 4.08
N LEU A 509 -24.18 15.31 4.04
CA LEU A 509 -23.58 14.72 2.84
C LEU A 509 -23.30 15.73 1.71
N GLN A 510 -23.07 17.00 2.02
CA GLN A 510 -22.53 17.97 1.05
C GLN A 510 -21.06 17.67 0.75
N LEU A 511 -20.34 17.07 1.70
CA LEU A 511 -18.94 16.70 1.60
C LEU A 511 -18.76 15.23 1.99
N ILE A 512 -18.82 14.37 1.00
CA ILE A 512 -18.65 12.92 1.15
C ILE A 512 -17.17 12.58 1.26
N GLY A 513 -16.81 11.76 2.24
CA GLY A 513 -15.47 11.21 2.41
C GLY A 513 -14.41 12.29 2.61
N VAL A 514 -14.63 13.17 3.58
CA VAL A 514 -13.68 14.23 3.94
C VAL A 514 -12.39 13.62 4.47
N ALA A 515 -12.46 12.59 5.29
CA ALA A 515 -11.30 11.85 5.76
C ALA A 515 -11.62 10.36 5.92
N ALA A 516 -10.60 9.52 5.92
CA ALA A 516 -10.73 8.10 6.19
C ALA A 516 -9.65 7.64 7.17
N GLY A 517 -9.94 6.56 7.89
CA GLY A 517 -9.02 6.11 8.92
C GLY A 517 -9.56 4.98 9.77
N TYR A 518 -9.04 4.82 10.98
CA TYR A 518 -9.39 3.72 11.86
C TYR A 518 -9.85 4.22 13.22
N ILE A 519 -10.79 3.50 13.83
CA ILE A 519 -11.20 3.74 15.21
C ILE A 519 -10.08 3.28 16.14
N THR A 520 -9.61 4.17 17.00
CA THR A 520 -8.54 3.90 17.97
C THR A 520 -9.07 3.68 19.38
N ASP A 521 -10.18 4.32 19.73
CA ASP A 521 -10.79 4.24 21.05
C ASP A 521 -12.30 4.52 20.95
N VAL A 522 -13.11 3.75 21.68
CA VAL A 522 -14.56 3.93 21.79
C VAL A 522 -14.92 3.97 23.27
N SER A 523 -15.53 5.07 23.69
CA SER A 523 -16.08 5.25 25.04
C SER A 523 -17.57 5.53 24.96
N SER A 524 -18.28 5.50 26.10
CA SER A 524 -19.73 5.77 26.14
C SER A 524 -20.12 7.17 25.66
N THR A 525 -19.20 8.13 25.74
CA THR A 525 -19.45 9.54 25.38
C THR A 525 -18.72 9.99 24.12
N ALA A 526 -17.52 9.46 23.86
CA ALA A 526 -16.68 9.90 22.76
C ALA A 526 -16.06 8.76 21.95
N VAL A 527 -15.73 9.04 20.69
CA VAL A 527 -14.98 8.14 19.80
C VAL A 527 -13.72 8.84 19.33
N SER A 528 -12.61 8.12 19.31
CA SER A 528 -11.36 8.61 18.76
C SER A 528 -10.98 7.83 17.50
N CYS A 529 -10.48 8.54 16.49
CA CYS A 529 -10.06 7.96 15.22
C CYS A 529 -8.68 8.50 14.81
N SER A 530 -7.85 7.64 14.22
CA SER A 530 -6.69 8.08 13.44
C SER A 530 -7.13 8.27 12.00
N LEU A 531 -7.02 9.50 11.49
CA LEU A 531 -7.50 9.91 10.16
C LEU A 531 -6.35 10.42 9.29
N ASP A 532 -6.52 10.32 7.98
CA ASP A 532 -5.55 10.73 6.96
C ASP A 532 -5.53 12.25 6.66
N ARG A 533 -6.48 13.01 7.23
CA ARG A 533 -6.55 14.47 7.08
C ARG A 533 -6.86 15.16 8.39
N ASP A 534 -6.29 16.35 8.57
CA ASP A 534 -6.55 17.22 9.71
C ASP A 534 -7.87 17.99 9.54
N LEU A 535 -8.90 17.54 10.25
CA LEU A 535 -10.24 18.12 10.21
C LEU A 535 -10.39 19.38 11.06
N SER A 536 -9.35 19.80 11.81
CA SER A 536 -9.39 21.09 12.53
C SER A 536 -9.45 22.30 11.59
N LYS A 537 -9.08 22.11 10.32
CA LYS A 537 -9.20 23.12 9.25
C LYS A 537 -10.64 23.36 8.81
N CYS A 538 -11.56 22.45 9.13
CA CYS A 538 -12.99 22.65 8.89
C CYS A 538 -13.56 23.64 9.93
N SER A 539 -14.68 24.30 9.61
CA SER A 539 -15.36 25.16 10.58
C SER A 539 -15.77 24.37 11.84
N SER A 540 -15.64 24.98 13.01
CA SER A 540 -15.97 24.37 14.31
C SER A 540 -17.45 23.98 14.46
N ASP A 541 -18.31 24.54 13.63
CA ASP A 541 -19.75 24.29 13.61
C ASP A 541 -20.14 23.09 12.73
N VAL A 542 -19.19 22.51 11.98
CA VAL A 542 -19.46 21.34 11.14
C VAL A 542 -19.81 20.15 12.00
N VAL A 543 -20.95 19.54 11.68
CA VAL A 543 -21.38 18.27 12.26
C VAL A 543 -20.98 17.17 11.29
N PHE A 544 -20.33 16.15 11.82
CA PHE A 544 -19.83 15.01 11.08
C PHE A 544 -20.71 13.78 11.29
N ARG A 545 -20.54 12.83 10.39
CA ARG A 545 -20.95 11.44 10.55
C ARG A 545 -19.76 10.52 10.29
N LEU A 546 -19.66 9.46 11.06
CA LEU A 546 -18.66 8.41 10.94
C LEU A 546 -19.35 7.16 10.43
N ASP A 547 -18.90 6.63 9.31
CA ASP A 547 -19.51 5.49 8.65
C ASP A 547 -18.49 4.37 8.49
N GLN A 548 -18.89 3.12 8.77
CA GLN A 548 -18.04 1.95 8.50
C GLN A 548 -17.75 1.85 7.00
N ASP A 549 -16.48 1.72 6.63
CA ASP A 549 -16.06 1.49 5.25
C ASP A 549 -16.06 -0.01 4.95
N GLU A 550 -17.24 -0.54 4.63
CA GLU A 550 -17.44 -1.95 4.30
C GLU A 550 -16.75 -2.35 2.97
N GLY A 551 -16.47 -1.37 2.09
CA GLY A 551 -15.90 -1.60 0.75
C GLY A 551 -14.39 -1.88 0.71
N VAL A 552 -13.72 -1.98 1.86
CA VAL A 552 -12.25 -2.16 1.97
C VAL A 552 -11.87 -3.62 2.00
N MET A 553 -12.80 -4.48 2.41
CA MET A 553 -12.65 -5.93 2.50
C MET A 553 -12.67 -6.57 1.09
N GLY A 554 -11.86 -6.05 0.18
CA GLY A 554 -11.78 -6.52 -1.20
C GLY A 554 -10.98 -7.81 -1.31
N LEU A 555 -11.33 -8.64 -2.29
CA LEU A 555 -10.62 -9.88 -2.62
C LEU A 555 -9.43 -9.66 -3.58
N SER A 556 -9.00 -8.41 -3.79
CA SER A 556 -7.91 -8.06 -4.71
C SER A 556 -6.60 -8.79 -4.38
N THR A 557 -6.22 -8.89 -3.10
CA THR A 557 -5.03 -9.65 -2.67
C THR A 557 -5.12 -11.14 -3.05
N HIS A 558 -6.32 -11.73 -2.96
CA HIS A 558 -6.54 -13.12 -3.36
C HIS A 558 -6.36 -13.28 -4.87
N LEU A 559 -6.93 -12.38 -5.67
CA LEU A 559 -6.76 -12.36 -7.13
C LEU A 559 -5.28 -12.18 -7.54
N VAL A 560 -4.55 -11.32 -6.84
CA VAL A 560 -3.11 -11.12 -7.05
C VAL A 560 -2.31 -12.37 -6.70
N ASN A 561 -2.65 -13.05 -5.61
CA ASN A 561 -2.01 -14.32 -5.23
C ASN A 561 -2.27 -15.42 -6.27
N LEU A 562 -3.50 -15.51 -6.78
CA LEU A 562 -3.85 -16.42 -7.88
C LEU A 562 -3.02 -16.11 -9.13
N SER A 563 -2.94 -14.85 -9.55
CA SER A 563 -2.09 -14.42 -10.68
C SER A 563 -0.61 -14.77 -10.44
N LYS A 564 -0.09 -14.54 -9.23
CA LYS A 564 1.30 -14.83 -8.86
C LYS A 564 1.58 -16.34 -8.89
N MET A 565 0.64 -17.17 -8.46
CA MET A 565 0.76 -18.62 -8.54
C MET A 565 0.82 -19.13 -9.99
N MET A 566 0.24 -18.40 -10.94
CA MET A 566 0.32 -18.73 -12.38
C MET A 566 1.59 -18.20 -13.06
N LYS A 567 2.45 -17.46 -12.36
CA LYS A 567 3.71 -16.94 -12.92
C LYS A 567 4.67 -18.08 -13.29
N ARG A 568 5.43 -17.88 -14.39
CA ARG A 568 6.59 -18.70 -14.76
C ARG A 568 7.75 -18.41 -13.79
N SER A 569 7.83 -19.19 -12.72
CA SER A 569 8.95 -19.18 -11.78
C SER A 569 9.04 -20.52 -11.07
N PRO A 570 10.24 -20.96 -10.63
CA PRO A 570 10.39 -22.24 -9.93
C PRO A 570 9.54 -22.33 -8.66
N SER A 571 9.41 -21.23 -7.91
CA SER A 571 8.59 -21.20 -6.69
C SER A 571 7.10 -21.35 -6.99
N SER A 572 6.59 -20.63 -7.99
CA SER A 572 5.18 -20.75 -8.39
C SER A 572 4.87 -22.11 -9.02
N GLU A 573 5.80 -22.67 -9.80
CA GLU A 573 5.69 -24.01 -10.37
C GLU A 573 5.59 -25.07 -9.25
N ARG A 574 6.49 -25.03 -8.27
CA ARG A 574 6.44 -25.92 -7.12
C ARG A 574 5.12 -25.78 -6.33
N LEU A 575 4.60 -24.57 -6.17
CA LEU A 575 3.30 -24.36 -5.53
C LEU A 575 2.15 -24.97 -6.33
N ARG A 576 2.16 -24.86 -7.67
CA ARG A 576 1.15 -25.49 -8.53
C ARG A 576 1.21 -27.02 -8.43
N GLU A 577 2.40 -27.60 -8.47
CA GLU A 577 2.58 -29.05 -8.30
C GLU A 577 1.99 -29.55 -6.98
N LEU A 578 2.28 -28.86 -5.87
CA LEU A 578 1.86 -29.29 -4.53
C LEU A 578 0.37 -29.03 -4.25
N ILE A 579 -0.18 -27.90 -4.71
CA ILE A 579 -1.54 -27.45 -4.35
C ILE A 579 -2.57 -27.84 -5.40
N VAL A 580 -2.24 -27.73 -6.68
CA VAL A 580 -3.18 -27.97 -7.78
C VAL A 580 -3.09 -29.42 -8.26
N ASP A 581 -1.87 -29.91 -8.48
CA ASP A 581 -1.64 -31.26 -8.99
C ASP A 581 -1.50 -32.30 -7.86
N PHE A 582 -1.55 -31.85 -6.59
CA PHE A 582 -1.47 -32.69 -5.39
C PHE A 582 -0.25 -33.62 -5.34
N HIS A 583 0.91 -33.15 -5.83
CA HIS A 583 2.16 -33.89 -5.68
C HIS A 583 2.41 -34.20 -4.20
N PRO A 584 2.67 -35.48 -3.83
CA PRO A 584 2.87 -35.85 -2.45
C PRO A 584 4.05 -35.09 -1.83
N PRO A 585 3.88 -34.45 -0.65
CA PRO A 585 4.97 -33.77 0.03
C PRO A 585 6.05 -34.76 0.44
N GLN A 586 7.32 -34.37 0.26
CA GLN A 586 8.45 -35.23 0.55
C GLN A 586 8.95 -35.03 1.98
N PHE A 587 9.33 -36.14 2.60
CA PHE A 587 9.96 -36.19 3.91
C PHE A 587 11.26 -36.98 3.81
N ILE A 588 12.29 -36.53 4.52
CA ILE A 588 13.52 -37.32 4.71
C ILE A 588 13.36 -38.28 5.88
N ASP A 589 14.05 -39.42 5.81
CA ASP A 589 13.81 -40.53 6.75
C ASP A 589 14.40 -40.28 8.15
N ASN A 590 15.53 -39.57 8.23
CA ASN A 590 16.32 -39.48 9.45
C ASN A 590 16.67 -38.05 9.85
N LEU A 591 16.39 -37.69 11.11
CA LEU A 591 16.75 -36.38 11.69
C LEU A 591 18.27 -36.18 11.81
N SER A 592 19.04 -37.28 11.90
CA SER A 592 20.49 -37.25 12.09
C SER A 592 21.25 -36.67 10.91
N SER A 593 20.69 -36.74 9.70
CA SER A 593 21.22 -36.12 8.47
C SER A 593 20.76 -34.67 8.27
N VAL A 594 19.79 -34.20 9.06
CA VAL A 594 19.19 -32.86 8.93
C VAL A 594 19.72 -31.91 9.98
N LEU A 595 19.89 -32.40 11.20
CA LEU A 595 20.32 -31.60 12.34
C LEU A 595 21.85 -31.47 12.34
N PRO A 596 22.40 -30.24 12.24
CA PRO A 596 23.82 -30.01 12.51
C PRO A 596 24.19 -30.57 13.88
N ARG A 597 25.41 -31.13 14.02
CA ARG A 597 25.85 -31.76 15.29
C ARG A 597 25.68 -30.83 16.48
N GLU A 598 25.96 -29.54 16.30
CA GLU A 598 25.86 -28.48 17.30
C GLU A 598 24.42 -28.11 17.67
N ALA A 599 23.44 -28.38 16.79
CA ALA A 599 22.03 -28.08 17.01
C ALA A 599 21.29 -29.20 17.76
N LYS A 600 21.86 -30.42 17.82
CA LYS A 600 21.19 -31.62 18.37
C LYS A 600 20.78 -31.44 19.83
N ASP A 601 21.69 -30.97 20.68
CA ASP A 601 21.41 -30.82 22.12
C ASP A 601 20.40 -29.70 22.40
N THR A 602 20.49 -28.60 21.64
CA THR A 602 19.56 -27.48 21.77
C THR A 602 18.15 -27.89 21.35
N VAL A 603 18.01 -28.54 20.19
CA VAL A 603 16.72 -29.06 19.72
C VAL A 603 16.20 -30.14 20.67
N ALA A 604 17.05 -31.02 21.20
CA ALA A 604 16.63 -32.01 22.21
C ALA A 604 16.08 -31.35 23.48
N ASN A 605 16.70 -30.27 23.95
CA ASN A 605 16.21 -29.51 25.12
C ASN A 605 14.89 -28.79 24.84
N ILE A 606 14.71 -28.19 23.65
CA ILE A 606 13.43 -27.61 23.24
C ILE A 606 12.35 -28.69 23.21
N LEU A 607 12.67 -29.87 22.65
CA LEU A 607 11.75 -30.98 22.57
C LEU A 607 11.38 -31.54 23.95
N LYS A 608 12.26 -31.55 24.96
CA LYS A 608 11.97 -32.12 26.29
C LYS A 608 10.69 -31.56 26.91
N GLY A 609 10.44 -30.25 26.78
CA GLY A 609 9.27 -29.56 27.33
C GLY A 609 7.95 -29.83 26.62
N LEU A 610 7.96 -30.59 25.52
CA LEU A 610 6.78 -30.87 24.71
C LEU A 610 6.18 -32.24 25.01
N ASN A 611 4.85 -32.35 24.84
CA ASN A 611 4.18 -33.65 24.91
C ASN A 611 4.49 -34.50 23.65
N LYS A 612 4.13 -35.79 23.69
CA LYS A 612 4.46 -36.74 22.61
C LYS A 612 3.89 -36.32 21.24
N PRO A 613 2.62 -35.92 21.10
CA PRO A 613 2.09 -35.39 19.83
C PRO A 613 2.83 -34.16 19.30
N GLN A 614 3.15 -33.19 20.18
CA GLN A 614 3.91 -31.99 19.81
C GLN A 614 5.33 -32.35 19.32
N LYS A 615 6.02 -33.26 20.02
CA LYS A 615 7.32 -33.81 19.59
C LYS A 615 7.25 -34.45 18.20
N GLN A 616 6.19 -35.21 17.93
CA GLN A 616 5.98 -35.83 16.61
C GLN A 616 5.72 -34.78 15.53
N ALA A 617 4.92 -33.76 15.81
CA ALA A 617 4.70 -32.65 14.89
C ALA A 617 6.02 -31.92 14.58
N MET A 618 6.82 -31.61 15.61
CA MET A 618 8.16 -31.02 15.45
C MET A 618 9.06 -31.87 14.54
N LYS A 619 9.15 -33.18 14.83
CA LYS A 619 9.93 -34.12 14.03
C LYS A 619 9.48 -34.10 12.57
N LYS A 620 8.17 -34.12 12.31
CA LYS A 620 7.63 -34.14 10.94
C LYS A 620 7.94 -32.85 10.17
N VAL A 621 7.86 -31.69 10.83
CA VAL A 621 8.26 -30.41 10.23
C VAL A 621 9.73 -30.40 9.88
N LEU A 622 10.61 -30.83 10.79
CA LEU A 622 12.06 -30.86 10.55
C LEU A 622 12.46 -31.82 9.44
N LEU A 623 11.67 -32.87 9.18
CA LEU A 623 11.91 -33.83 8.11
C LEU A 623 11.29 -33.41 6.77
N SER A 624 10.42 -32.40 6.76
CA SER A 624 9.67 -31.98 5.58
C SER A 624 10.56 -31.20 4.60
N LYS A 625 10.49 -31.55 3.31
CA LYS A 625 11.03 -30.72 2.22
C LYS A 625 10.00 -29.74 1.65
N ASP A 626 8.71 -30.03 1.84
CA ASP A 626 7.61 -29.28 1.26
C ASP A 626 6.76 -28.61 2.34
N TYR A 627 5.73 -29.30 2.83
CA TYR A 627 4.84 -28.80 3.88
C TYR A 627 4.47 -29.88 4.90
N THR A 628 4.07 -29.43 6.08
CA THR A 628 3.52 -30.28 7.14
C THR A 628 2.22 -29.70 7.65
N LEU A 629 1.18 -30.53 7.74
CA LEU A 629 -0.10 -30.15 8.32
C LEU A 629 -0.12 -30.53 9.81
N ILE A 630 -0.19 -29.52 10.68
CA ILE A 630 -0.28 -29.71 12.13
C ILE A 630 -1.73 -29.50 12.57
N VAL A 631 -2.36 -30.58 13.04
CA VAL A 631 -3.74 -30.51 13.55
C VAL A 631 -3.73 -30.07 15.02
N GLY A 632 -4.13 -28.82 15.25
CA GLY A 632 -4.22 -28.26 16.60
C GLY A 632 -5.65 -28.26 17.14
N MET A 633 -6.05 -29.29 17.88
CA MET A 633 -7.36 -29.33 18.53
C MET A 633 -7.49 -28.24 19.62
N PRO A 634 -8.71 -27.89 20.09
CA PRO A 634 -8.89 -26.96 21.20
C PRO A 634 -8.13 -27.42 22.46
N GLY A 635 -7.48 -26.50 23.17
CA GLY A 635 -6.74 -26.81 24.41
C GLY A 635 -5.36 -27.47 24.25
N THR A 636 -4.94 -27.89 23.05
CA THR A 636 -3.68 -28.65 22.86
C THR A 636 -2.40 -27.80 22.83
N GLY A 637 -2.48 -26.52 23.20
CA GLY A 637 -1.34 -25.61 23.18
C GLY A 637 -0.79 -25.32 21.77
N LYS A 638 -1.67 -24.96 20.82
CA LYS A 638 -1.29 -24.55 19.45
C LYS A 638 -0.19 -23.49 19.44
N THR A 639 -0.44 -22.39 20.15
CA THR A 639 0.50 -21.27 20.27
C THR A 639 1.82 -21.73 20.87
N THR A 640 1.79 -22.53 21.94
CA THR A 640 2.98 -23.12 22.55
C THR A 640 3.78 -23.94 21.55
N THR A 641 3.11 -24.78 20.75
CA THR A 641 3.73 -25.63 19.73
C THR A 641 4.43 -24.81 18.65
N ILE A 642 3.77 -23.75 18.16
CA ILE A 642 4.33 -22.83 17.15
C ILE A 642 5.51 -22.04 17.75
N CYS A 643 5.37 -21.52 18.98
CA CYS A 643 6.43 -20.81 19.69
C CYS A 643 7.67 -21.68 19.93
N THR A 644 7.52 -23.00 20.09
CA THR A 644 8.67 -23.93 20.18
C THR A 644 9.25 -24.31 18.82
N LEU A 645 8.47 -24.21 17.74
CA LEU A 645 8.92 -24.52 16.38
C LEU A 645 9.89 -23.50 15.82
N VAL A 646 9.60 -22.22 16.02
CA VAL A 646 10.42 -21.13 15.46
C VAL A 646 11.88 -21.19 15.95
N PRO A 647 12.18 -21.34 17.26
CA PRO A 647 13.55 -21.50 17.74
C PRO A 647 14.22 -22.77 17.22
N ALA A 648 13.47 -23.88 17.10
CA ALA A 648 14.03 -25.12 16.56
C ALA A 648 14.50 -24.94 15.12
N LEU A 649 13.67 -24.32 14.25
CA LEU A 649 14.02 -24.03 12.86
C LEU A 649 15.20 -23.05 12.75
N GLU A 650 15.23 -21.98 13.57
CA GLU A 650 16.35 -21.03 13.60
C GLU A 650 17.68 -21.73 13.94
N THR A 651 17.64 -22.72 14.83
CA THR A 651 18.83 -23.49 15.24
C THR A 651 19.32 -24.43 14.13
N VAL A 652 18.42 -24.91 13.27
CA VAL A 652 18.76 -25.80 12.13
C VAL A 652 19.28 -25.02 10.93
N ASP A 653 18.76 -23.82 10.67
CA ASP A 653 19.11 -23.03 9.47
C ASP A 653 20.51 -22.37 9.54
N GLN A 654 21.30 -22.61 10.59
CA GLN A 654 22.70 -22.16 10.78
C GLN A 654 23.03 -20.71 10.34
N ARG A 655 22.07 -19.78 10.39
CA ARG A 655 22.34 -18.36 10.10
C ARG A 655 23.01 -17.60 11.26
N GLY A 656 23.40 -18.31 12.33
CA GLY A 656 24.00 -17.74 13.53
C GLY A 656 25.51 -18.00 13.61
N ILE A 657 26.30 -16.93 13.78
CA ILE A 657 27.75 -17.02 13.99
C ILE A 657 28.04 -17.22 15.49
N SER A 658 28.81 -18.26 15.83
CA SER A 658 29.31 -18.54 17.18
C SER A 658 30.75 -19.04 17.16
N ASN A 659 31.44 -18.92 18.30
CA ASN A 659 32.81 -19.38 18.52
C ASN A 659 32.89 -20.07 19.88
N GLN A 660 32.96 -21.40 19.84
CA GLN A 660 32.95 -22.24 21.03
C GLN A 660 34.20 -22.03 21.89
N THR A 661 35.37 -21.78 21.27
CA THR A 661 36.63 -21.54 21.98
C THR A 661 36.55 -20.25 22.79
N GLU A 662 36.06 -19.16 22.19
CA GLU A 662 35.83 -17.92 22.94
C GLU A 662 34.80 -18.11 24.06
N ALA A 663 33.74 -18.88 23.82
CA ALA A 663 32.73 -19.14 24.85
C ALA A 663 33.30 -19.93 26.04
N ALA A 664 34.15 -20.93 25.79
CA ALA A 664 34.83 -21.69 26.84
C ALA A 664 35.81 -20.81 27.63
N LEU A 665 36.53 -19.90 26.95
CA LEU A 665 37.42 -18.94 27.59
C LEU A 665 36.64 -17.97 28.49
N VAL A 666 35.52 -17.43 28.00
CA VAL A 666 34.64 -16.56 28.79
C VAL A 666 34.13 -17.29 30.03
N HIS A 667 33.69 -18.55 29.89
CA HIS A 667 33.28 -19.36 31.04
C HIS A 667 34.43 -19.55 32.07
N GLY A 668 35.65 -19.83 31.60
CA GLY A 668 36.84 -19.93 32.45
C GLY A 668 37.16 -18.63 33.19
N ILE A 669 37.09 -17.49 32.49
CA ILE A 669 37.31 -16.15 33.05
C ILE A 669 36.28 -15.83 34.12
N VAL A 670 34.99 -16.04 33.83
CA VAL A 670 33.90 -15.81 34.79
C VAL A 670 34.11 -16.68 36.04
N SER A 671 34.46 -17.95 35.85
CA SER A 671 34.74 -18.88 36.96
C SER A 671 35.90 -18.41 37.84
N LEU A 672 36.97 -17.88 37.25
CA LEU A 672 38.11 -17.33 37.99
C LEU A 672 37.74 -16.05 38.75
N LEU A 673 36.97 -15.14 38.13
CA LEU A 673 36.52 -13.91 38.78
C LEU A 673 35.64 -14.20 39.99
N LEU A 674 34.73 -15.17 39.89
CA LEU A 674 33.92 -15.61 41.03
C LEU A 674 34.77 -16.19 42.15
N LYS A 675 35.75 -17.04 41.82
CA LYS A 675 36.70 -17.59 42.80
C LYS A 675 37.58 -16.51 43.46
N ALA A 676 37.91 -15.46 42.71
CA ALA A 676 38.65 -14.31 43.20
C ALA A 676 37.78 -13.34 44.05
N GLY A 677 36.51 -13.67 44.31
CA GLY A 677 35.62 -12.91 45.19
C GLY A 677 34.71 -11.88 44.49
N CYS A 678 34.66 -11.85 43.15
CA CYS A 678 33.65 -11.04 42.46
C CYS A 678 32.27 -11.64 42.63
N ARG A 679 31.25 -10.81 42.91
CA ARG A 679 29.86 -11.27 42.91
C ARG A 679 29.38 -11.47 41.48
N ALA A 680 28.64 -12.53 41.23
CA ALA A 680 28.08 -12.83 39.91
C ALA A 680 27.20 -11.69 39.36
N SER A 681 26.48 -10.96 40.22
CA SER A 681 25.67 -9.78 39.86
C SER A 681 26.49 -8.62 39.27
N ASP A 682 27.78 -8.56 39.59
CA ASP A 682 28.67 -7.44 39.24
C ASP A 682 29.41 -7.70 37.91
N ILE A 683 29.18 -8.87 37.29
CA ILE A 683 29.78 -9.32 36.04
C ILE A 683 28.75 -9.27 34.91
N GLY A 684 29.13 -8.67 33.78
CA GLY A 684 28.36 -8.69 32.54
C GLY A 684 29.14 -9.28 31.38
N VAL A 685 28.49 -10.11 30.56
CA VAL A 685 29.04 -10.65 29.31
C VAL A 685 28.29 -10.07 28.12
N ILE A 686 29.05 -9.54 27.17
CA ILE A 686 28.57 -8.92 25.95
C ILE A 686 29.10 -9.71 24.76
N ALA A 687 28.22 -10.04 23.81
CA ALA A 687 28.62 -10.54 22.50
C ALA A 687 27.77 -9.89 21.40
N PRO A 688 28.34 -9.64 20.21
CA PRO A 688 27.63 -9.02 19.10
C PRO A 688 26.60 -9.97 18.48
N TYR A 689 26.88 -11.28 18.46
CA TYR A 689 25.98 -12.27 17.86
C TYR A 689 25.11 -12.97 18.92
N ARG A 690 23.79 -12.99 18.69
CA ARG A 690 22.83 -13.66 19.58
C ARG A 690 23.10 -15.15 19.76
N GLN A 691 23.60 -15.80 18.71
CA GLN A 691 23.96 -17.22 18.78
C GLN A 691 25.12 -17.47 19.77
N GLN A 692 26.10 -16.57 19.83
CA GLN A 692 27.18 -16.65 20.82
C GLN A 692 26.65 -16.52 22.26
N LEU A 693 25.68 -15.62 22.49
CA LEU A 693 25.07 -15.47 23.81
C LEU A 693 24.35 -16.74 24.25
N LYS A 694 23.67 -17.44 23.34
CA LYS A 694 23.05 -18.74 23.63
C LYS A 694 24.11 -19.76 24.08
N VAL A 695 25.24 -19.85 23.37
CA VAL A 695 26.36 -20.76 23.72
C VAL A 695 26.95 -20.42 25.09
N ILE A 696 27.25 -19.15 25.34
CA ILE A 696 27.81 -18.70 26.62
C ILE A 696 26.81 -18.93 27.77
N SER A 697 25.53 -18.63 27.56
CA SER A 697 24.49 -18.83 28.58
C SER A 697 24.30 -20.30 28.93
N CYS A 698 24.41 -21.21 27.95
CA CYS A 698 24.39 -22.65 28.19
C CYS A 698 25.58 -23.10 29.05
N LEU A 699 26.79 -22.58 28.80
CA LEU A 699 27.96 -22.89 29.63
C LEU A 699 27.84 -22.33 31.06
N LEU A 700 27.16 -21.20 31.22
CA LEU A 700 26.91 -20.54 32.51
C LEU A 700 25.59 -20.98 33.18
N ALA A 701 25.02 -22.13 32.82
CA ALA A 701 23.72 -22.58 33.36
C ALA A 701 23.77 -23.08 34.83
N GLY A 702 24.96 -23.20 35.42
CA GLY A 702 25.12 -23.64 36.81
C GLY A 702 24.64 -22.63 37.86
N PRO A 703 24.22 -23.07 39.06
CA PRO A 703 23.67 -22.19 40.09
C PRO A 703 24.63 -21.09 40.56
N ALA A 704 25.95 -21.35 40.50
CA ALA A 704 26.99 -20.39 40.84
C ALA A 704 27.06 -19.17 39.89
N PHE A 705 26.48 -19.28 38.68
CA PHE A 705 26.52 -18.25 37.64
C PHE A 705 25.15 -17.59 37.39
N SER A 706 24.13 -17.98 38.17
CA SER A 706 22.71 -17.64 37.93
C SER A 706 22.41 -16.15 37.82
N THR A 707 23.23 -15.28 38.42
CA THR A 707 23.04 -13.82 38.39
C THR A 707 24.01 -13.09 37.44
N VAL A 708 24.83 -13.80 36.66
CA VAL A 708 25.70 -13.21 35.63
C VAL A 708 24.86 -12.78 34.44
N GLU A 709 25.00 -11.53 34.01
CA GLU A 709 24.18 -10.99 32.93
C GLU A 709 24.82 -11.20 31.55
N VAL A 710 24.20 -12.03 30.70
CA VAL A 710 24.68 -12.32 29.33
C VAL A 710 23.73 -11.69 28.31
N ASN A 711 24.16 -10.66 27.58
CA ASN A 711 23.28 -9.90 26.68
C ASN A 711 24.00 -9.32 25.45
N THR A 712 23.23 -8.85 24.46
CA THR A 712 23.79 -8.13 23.31
C THR A 712 24.20 -6.71 23.69
N VAL A 713 25.05 -6.08 22.88
CA VAL A 713 25.44 -4.66 23.01
C VAL A 713 24.20 -3.76 23.16
N ASP A 714 23.19 -3.95 22.30
CA ASP A 714 21.98 -3.13 22.26
C ASP A 714 21.19 -3.19 23.58
N LYS A 715 21.12 -4.37 24.21
CA LYS A 715 20.45 -4.52 25.50
C LYS A 715 21.20 -3.85 26.64
N TYR A 716 22.51 -3.69 26.54
CA TYR A 716 23.34 -3.04 27.57
C TYR A 716 23.35 -1.51 27.49
N GLN A 717 22.61 -0.91 26.55
CA GLN A 717 22.56 0.54 26.41
C GLN A 717 21.99 1.19 27.69
N GLY A 718 22.73 2.15 28.26
CA GLY A 718 22.35 2.84 29.50
C GLY A 718 22.56 2.03 30.79
N ARG A 719 23.14 0.83 30.71
CA ARG A 719 23.41 -0.05 31.86
C ARG A 719 24.92 -0.26 32.02
N ASP A 720 25.39 -0.59 33.20
CA ASP A 720 26.81 -0.79 33.49
C ASP A 720 27.05 -1.91 34.52
N LYS A 721 28.26 -2.46 34.53
CA LYS A 721 28.69 -3.49 35.49
C LYS A 721 30.12 -3.22 35.95
N SER A 722 30.48 -3.72 37.13
CA SER A 722 31.84 -3.59 37.65
C SER A 722 32.87 -4.26 36.73
N VAL A 723 32.54 -5.45 36.21
CA VAL A 723 33.36 -6.16 35.23
C VAL A 723 32.54 -6.46 33.98
N ILE A 724 33.07 -6.11 32.81
CA ILE A 724 32.48 -6.47 31.51
C ILE A 724 33.44 -7.36 30.73
N ILE A 725 32.91 -8.44 30.17
CA ILE A 725 33.62 -9.35 29.27
C ILE A 725 32.99 -9.25 27.89
N VAL A 726 33.77 -8.93 26.86
CA VAL A 726 33.30 -8.82 25.47
C VAL A 726 33.88 -9.97 24.65
N SER A 727 33.03 -10.83 24.08
CA SER A 727 33.42 -11.86 23.11
C SER A 727 33.12 -11.37 21.69
N PHE A 728 34.14 -11.30 20.83
CA PHE A 728 34.01 -10.77 19.47
C PHE A 728 33.62 -11.82 18.42
N VAL A 729 33.74 -13.10 18.75
CA VAL A 729 33.23 -14.28 18.04
C VAL A 729 33.94 -14.59 16.72
N ARG A 730 34.18 -13.57 15.87
CA ARG A 730 34.76 -13.76 14.54
C ARG A 730 36.25 -14.07 14.63
N SER A 731 36.64 -15.24 14.11
CA SER A 731 38.03 -15.63 13.87
C SER A 731 38.10 -16.38 12.55
N HIS A 732 38.49 -15.71 11.45
CA HIS A 732 38.70 -16.38 10.17
C HIS A 732 39.75 -15.65 9.32
N PRO A 733 40.73 -16.36 8.72
CA PRO A 733 41.73 -15.77 7.84
C PRO A 733 41.14 -15.29 6.50
N GLU A 734 40.06 -15.92 6.01
CA GLU A 734 39.46 -15.59 4.71
C GLU A 734 38.20 -14.69 4.83
N GLY A 735 38.32 -13.49 4.27
CA GLY A 735 37.24 -12.86 3.50
C GLY A 735 36.03 -12.21 4.20
N ASN A 736 35.22 -12.93 4.97
CA ASN A 736 33.84 -12.50 5.22
C ASN A 736 33.68 -11.65 6.51
N LEU A 737 34.02 -10.37 6.41
CA LEU A 737 33.88 -9.37 7.47
C LEU A 737 32.41 -8.99 7.64
N GLY A 738 31.71 -9.62 8.59
CA GLY A 738 30.32 -9.28 8.91
C GLY A 738 30.15 -7.80 9.26
N GLU A 739 29.04 -7.18 8.86
CA GLU A 739 28.83 -5.73 9.02
C GLU A 739 28.71 -5.27 10.48
N LEU A 740 28.30 -6.16 11.37
CA LEU A 740 27.95 -5.85 12.76
C LEU A 740 29.13 -5.30 13.59
N LEU A 741 30.37 -5.64 13.23
CA LEU A 741 31.60 -5.17 13.89
C LEU A 741 32.18 -3.90 13.24
N LYS A 742 31.62 -3.41 12.11
CA LYS A 742 32.00 -2.14 11.48
C LYS A 742 31.35 -0.93 12.17
N ASP A 743 30.28 -1.16 12.94
CA ASP A 743 29.54 -0.10 13.64
C ASP A 743 30.32 0.40 14.87
N TRP A 744 30.96 1.57 14.71
CA TRP A 744 31.70 2.26 15.78
C TRP A 744 30.84 2.53 17.02
N ARG A 745 29.54 2.80 16.85
CA ARG A 745 28.65 3.15 17.97
C ARG A 745 28.45 1.94 18.87
N ARG A 746 28.25 0.75 18.28
CA ARG A 746 28.12 -0.51 19.04
C ARG A 746 29.40 -0.86 19.78
N LEU A 747 30.56 -0.68 19.14
CA LEU A 747 31.84 -0.88 19.82
C LEU A 747 32.01 0.07 21.01
N ASN A 748 31.71 1.36 20.81
CA ASN A 748 31.78 2.37 21.86
C ASN A 748 30.85 2.04 23.03
N VAL A 749 29.61 1.62 22.75
CA VAL A 749 28.69 1.16 23.80
C VAL A 749 29.31 0.00 24.55
N ALA A 750 29.78 -1.06 23.87
CA ALA A 750 30.31 -2.26 24.51
C ALA A 750 31.50 -1.99 25.45
N ILE A 751 32.46 -1.14 25.04
CA ILE A 751 33.66 -0.85 25.84
C ILE A 751 33.38 0.11 27.00
N THR A 752 32.37 0.96 26.90
CA THR A 752 32.01 1.96 27.94
C THR A 752 31.08 1.42 29.03
N ARG A 753 30.72 0.12 29.01
CA ARG A 753 29.84 -0.48 30.04
C ARG A 753 30.58 -0.90 31.32
N ALA A 754 31.90 -0.95 31.30
CA ALA A 754 32.73 -1.42 32.41
C ALA A 754 33.03 -0.28 33.39
N LYS A 755 32.81 -0.48 34.70
CA LYS A 755 33.24 0.49 35.73
C LYS A 755 34.68 0.30 36.18
N HIS A 756 35.09 -0.95 36.44
CA HIS A 756 36.39 -1.25 37.05
C HIS A 756 37.28 -2.08 36.12
N LYS A 757 36.71 -3.03 35.36
CA LYS A 757 37.51 -3.94 34.52
C LYS A 757 36.79 -4.31 33.22
N LEU A 758 37.46 -4.12 32.09
CA LEU A 758 37.01 -4.55 30.77
C LEU A 758 37.93 -5.67 30.27
N LEU A 759 37.34 -6.81 29.89
CA LEU A 759 38.05 -7.95 29.30
C LEU A 759 37.55 -8.16 27.87
N MET A 760 38.47 -8.18 26.91
CA MET A 760 38.17 -8.33 25.49
C MET A 760 38.73 -9.66 24.98
N VAL A 761 37.87 -10.51 24.42
CA VAL A 761 38.22 -11.85 23.92
C VAL A 761 37.93 -11.91 22.43
N GLY A 762 38.97 -12.14 21.61
CA GLY A 762 38.82 -12.29 20.16
C GLY A 762 40.13 -12.45 19.40
N SER A 763 40.03 -12.68 18.10
CA SER A 763 41.18 -12.91 17.21
C SER A 763 41.76 -11.59 16.68
N ALA A 764 42.93 -11.18 17.18
CA ALA A 764 43.58 -9.92 16.78
C ALA A 764 43.77 -9.75 15.26
N PRO A 765 44.22 -10.76 14.49
CA PRO A 765 44.32 -10.66 13.03
C PRO A 765 42.97 -10.39 12.35
N THR A 766 41.88 -10.96 12.89
CA THR A 766 40.53 -10.76 12.35
C THR A 766 39.96 -9.39 12.75
N LEU A 767 40.20 -8.96 13.98
CA LEU A 767 39.69 -7.70 14.52
C LEU A 767 40.37 -6.48 13.91
N ARG A 768 41.65 -6.56 13.57
CA ARG A 768 42.40 -5.48 12.87
C ARG A 768 41.84 -5.16 11.49
N ARG A 769 41.02 -6.04 10.89
CA ARG A 769 40.37 -5.77 9.60
C ARG A 769 39.15 -4.86 9.72
N TYR A 770 38.69 -4.55 10.93
CA TYR A 770 37.63 -3.57 11.18
C TYR A 770 38.25 -2.24 11.63
N ALA A 771 38.07 -1.17 10.85
CA ALA A 771 38.70 0.13 11.12
C ALA A 771 38.52 0.67 12.56
N PRO A 772 37.34 0.54 13.22
CA PRO A 772 37.18 0.85 14.64
C PRO A 772 38.12 0.09 15.58
N LEU A 773 38.21 -1.22 15.39
CA LEU A 773 38.98 -2.12 16.23
C LEU A 773 40.47 -2.05 15.93
N GLU A 774 40.86 -1.79 14.68
CA GLU A 774 42.25 -1.53 14.31
C GLU A 774 42.82 -0.33 15.08
N LYS A 775 42.10 0.79 15.07
CA LYS A 775 42.49 1.98 15.83
C LYS A 775 42.59 1.71 17.33
N LEU A 776 41.61 1.01 17.89
CA LEU A 776 41.61 0.62 19.30
C LEU A 776 42.80 -0.29 19.63
N LEU A 777 43.05 -1.32 18.84
CA LEU A 777 44.16 -2.25 19.04
C LEU A 777 45.52 -1.57 18.88
N ASN A 778 45.67 -0.63 17.94
CA ASN A 778 46.91 0.14 17.79
C ASN A 778 47.19 0.99 19.03
N HIS A 779 46.17 1.66 19.59
CA HIS A 779 46.30 2.40 20.83
C HIS A 779 46.64 1.49 22.02
N LEU A 780 45.96 0.35 22.17
CA LEU A 780 46.26 -0.63 23.22
C LEU A 780 47.67 -1.24 23.08
N THR A 781 48.19 -1.37 21.85
CA THR A 781 49.55 -1.85 21.58
C THR A 781 50.59 -0.83 22.03
N GLN A 782 50.37 0.46 21.75
CA GLN A 782 51.27 1.54 22.16
C GLN A 782 51.43 1.63 23.69
N GLU A 783 50.34 1.38 24.42
CA GLU A 783 50.30 1.38 25.88
C GLU A 783 50.76 0.04 26.51
N SER A 784 51.27 -0.91 25.71
CA SER A 784 51.68 -2.26 26.16
C SER A 784 50.57 -3.05 26.89
N MET A 785 49.30 -2.78 26.57
CA MET A 785 48.13 -3.40 27.20
C MET A 785 47.67 -4.69 26.50
N ILE A 786 48.51 -5.30 25.65
CA ILE A 786 48.18 -6.56 24.95
C ILE A 786 49.11 -7.66 25.44
N SER A 787 48.56 -8.70 26.10
CA SER A 787 49.34 -9.88 26.52
C SER A 787 49.15 -11.04 25.53
N PHE A 788 50.25 -11.59 25.03
CA PHE A 788 50.23 -12.64 23.99
C PHE A 788 50.29 -14.07 24.55
N THR A 789 50.03 -14.31 25.85
CA THR A 789 50.26 -15.62 26.46
C THR A 789 49.01 -16.22 27.12
N LEU A 790 48.63 -17.42 26.65
CA LEU A 790 47.76 -18.37 27.36
C LEU A 790 48.61 -19.15 28.39
N PRO A 791 48.17 -19.35 29.65
CA PRO A 791 48.87 -20.20 30.61
C PRO A 791 48.85 -21.68 30.17
N SER A 792 49.95 -22.38 30.46
CA SER A 792 50.30 -23.73 29.97
C SER A 792 49.38 -24.89 30.39
N MET A 793 48.30 -24.68 31.13
CA MET A 793 47.35 -25.76 31.50
C MET A 793 46.27 -26.05 30.45
N ALA A 794 46.17 -25.26 29.38
CA ALA A 794 45.20 -25.47 28.28
C ALA A 794 45.81 -26.16 27.03
N LEU A 795 47.04 -26.66 27.12
CA LEU A 795 47.83 -27.16 25.98
C LEU A 795 47.44 -28.55 25.46
N THR A 796 46.41 -29.20 25.99
CA THR A 796 45.90 -30.47 25.41
C THR A 796 44.76 -30.28 24.40
N MET A 797 44.23 -29.06 24.14
CA MET A 797 43.09 -28.90 23.22
C MET A 797 43.09 -27.69 22.26
N ALA A 798 44.14 -26.87 22.15
CA ALA A 798 44.11 -25.77 21.17
C ALA A 798 45.47 -25.48 20.54
N GLU A 799 45.60 -25.81 19.26
CA GLU A 799 46.62 -25.25 18.39
C GLU A 799 46.35 -23.75 18.16
N ARG A 800 47.41 -22.97 18.40
CA ARG A 800 47.80 -21.65 17.86
C ARG A 800 46.77 -20.50 17.80
N ASN A 801 47.23 -19.39 18.41
CA ASN A 801 46.81 -17.99 18.25
C ASN A 801 45.49 -17.55 18.92
N THR A 802 45.55 -17.25 20.22
CA THR A 802 44.54 -16.43 20.91
C THR A 802 45.21 -15.55 21.98
N VAL A 803 44.82 -14.28 22.08
CA VAL A 803 45.49 -13.21 22.84
C VAL A 803 44.67 -12.84 24.08
N PHE A 804 45.31 -12.55 25.21
CA PHE A 804 44.69 -12.25 26.52
C PHE A 804 45.01 -10.80 26.95
N ILE A 805 44.11 -10.10 27.65
CA ILE A 805 44.38 -8.73 28.14
C ILE A 805 43.88 -8.58 29.58
N PRO A 806 44.77 -8.43 30.59
CA PRO A 806 44.37 -7.98 31.92
C PRO A 806 44.60 -6.46 32.08
N PHE A 807 43.59 -5.75 32.63
CA PHE A 807 43.69 -4.34 33.02
C PHE A 807 43.86 -4.23 34.54
N ALA A 808 44.90 -3.53 35.01
CA ALA A 808 45.06 -3.11 36.40
C ALA A 808 45.10 -1.58 36.48
N THR A 809 44.18 -0.99 37.23
CA THR A 809 44.15 0.44 37.57
C THR A 809 45.09 0.71 38.73
N LYS A 810 46.06 1.62 38.55
CA LYS A 810 46.96 2.12 39.59
C LYS A 810 46.20 2.89 40.68
N ALA A 811 46.39 2.50 41.93
CA ALA A 811 46.44 3.40 43.08
C ALA A 811 47.57 2.92 44.02
N HIS A 812 48.63 3.74 44.10
CA HIS A 812 49.76 3.84 45.04
C HIS A 812 50.44 2.61 45.70
N ALA A 813 51.78 2.68 45.59
CA ALA A 813 52.84 2.27 46.52
C ALA A 813 53.22 0.78 46.67
N ASP A 814 54.42 0.50 46.13
CA ASP A 814 55.51 -0.36 46.63
C ASP A 814 55.27 -1.83 47.03
N VAL A 815 56.15 -2.66 46.44
CA VAL A 815 56.60 -4.01 46.81
C VAL A 815 55.66 -5.20 46.49
N GLY A 816 56.09 -6.03 45.54
CA GLY A 816 56.08 -7.50 45.68
C GLY A 816 54.92 -8.31 45.10
N PHE A 817 55.16 -8.87 43.90
CA PHE A 817 54.77 -10.20 43.38
C PHE A 817 53.33 -10.78 43.48
N VAL A 818 52.85 -11.23 42.29
CA VAL A 818 51.93 -12.36 41.96
C VAL A 818 50.44 -12.25 42.34
N LEU A 819 49.58 -11.81 41.41
CA LEU A 819 48.72 -12.63 40.50
C LEU A 819 47.85 -11.71 39.61
#